data_AF-A0A3R6YWJ5-F1
#
_entry.id   AF-A0A3R6YWJ5-F1
#
_cell.length_a   1.000
_cell.length_b   1.000
_cell.length_c   1.000
_cell.angle_alpha   90.00
_cell.angle_beta   90.00
_cell.angle_gamma   90.00
#
_symmetry.space_group_name_H-M   'P 1'
#
loop_
_entity.id
_entity.type
_entity.pdbx_description
1 polymer ?
#
loop_
_entity_poly.entity_id
_entity_poly.type
_entity_poly.pdbx_seq_one_letter_code
_entity_poly.pdbx_strand_id
1 'polypeptide(L)'
;MADVDGATHPSAPLLPVRTPSLGASKMRKYATHVIVITLVSLTFVFHSIDRSRPLASLSKRVAFGGDLRQRCEEHFILQPLDHFDASSDLFSQRYFVCDEFAALDANPPIFFYTGNEGDVELYLNHTGLMWESAPTFGARLVFAEHRYFGQSLPPQRANQSRHEYAAHCSSQQALADNAVLLNHLRANTLTRVIAFGGSYGGMLAAWMRLKYPHLVQGAIASSAPMLSFLGFNPPMDMESFSRVVTYDASPAAGSAPRCAPNIKRVWPLVFGLGDSHEGRTKLASVFQLCQPLQSPDDVAALTDWLKDAYDTLAMGNYPYPSSYMTNGERLLPAFPMREACSLLADNLEDTTKLLQAMLASVNVYYNSTGAVKCHSIASNGDDDADDFWDYLNCADMYTPLDATGGDNDMFWRALHNQTEDERQCQERWGVKMRPFWPSIVYGGVEAFATSSNIVFTNGEYDPWAPTGILTSLSDTVIALKIAEGAHHVDLMFSNPLDPPALRMAREVQRDHIRKWVHASVFLGDLDDFIAPSQACVNPLFLTNKDKSKAPAHVNMDSDIYSGIHQVAIEPDLIRSTNQDTAMVSLNDCLACSGCVTSAESILISQQSAAEFLTALETHRHDWQFVVTLSPQARASVAAHFNLPLAACHRKLVTYFRQLGVHVVLDAACADDLALLEARAEFVARYRNRQTLPWTRPPSSRPVSSTQTDYYDAAATDEPPSHVALPMLTSSCPGWICYAEKSNPNALPYISTTKSPQQINGTLVKRLISAGQHMPVYHCTVMPCYDKKLEASRNNFLDAATDTRDVDCVLAASELLEMLQGIDLVGLPEATLTSDEIMWSGLARDGSHVLSSTAAVTGDIGSGGYLEHIFRYAAKELFNVDCPDQLPYVQGRNADFKEVSLHVGGVEVLRFALAYGFRNIQTVLMKVKRNKCPYHFVEIMACPGKAVEGPASKRPDVDVGGCLNGGGQIKPATPAANKALVDKVDTAFRGTTFRDVGANPAVSHVYDTYLDGCVFSSKAQLVLHTRYHAVPKMELANPFGIKW
;
A
#
# COMPACT_ATOMS: atom_id res chain seq x y z
N MET A 1 76.92 -0.59 -17.89
CA MET A 1 77.02 -0.63 -16.42
C MET A 1 75.82 -1.41 -15.90
N ALA A 2 75.92 -2.58 -15.27
CA ALA A 2 76.96 -3.62 -15.15
C ALA A 2 76.32 -4.75 -14.31
N ASP A 3 76.56 -6.05 -14.46
CA ASP A 3 77.14 -6.86 -15.56
C ASP A 3 76.93 -8.37 -15.27
N VAL A 4 77.16 -9.25 -16.28
CA VAL A 4 77.26 -10.75 -16.20
C VAL A 4 75.96 -11.51 -15.85
N ASP A 5 75.49 -12.61 -16.47
CA ASP A 5 75.71 -13.37 -17.74
C ASP A 5 74.45 -14.27 -17.98
N GLY A 6 74.29 -15.15 -18.98
CA GLY A 6 75.11 -15.48 -20.16
C GLY A 6 74.57 -16.69 -20.97
N ALA A 7 74.64 -16.61 -22.32
CA ALA A 7 74.77 -17.69 -23.34
C ALA A 7 73.72 -18.85 -23.46
N THR A 8 73.37 -19.45 -24.62
CA THR A 8 73.56 -19.18 -26.08
C THR A 8 72.58 -20.01 -26.98
N HIS A 9 72.43 -19.61 -28.25
CA HIS A 9 71.58 -20.14 -29.36
C HIS A 9 71.92 -21.56 -29.92
N PRO A 10 71.03 -22.24 -30.73
CA PRO A 10 70.92 -22.04 -32.20
C PRO A 10 69.53 -22.18 -32.92
N SER A 11 69.19 -21.17 -33.72
CA SER A 11 68.54 -21.10 -35.07
C SER A 11 67.59 -22.17 -35.70
N ALA A 12 66.38 -21.71 -36.08
CA ALA A 12 65.70 -21.71 -37.42
C ALA A 12 65.42 -23.05 -38.21
N PRO A 13 64.32 -23.21 -39.00
CA PRO A 13 63.74 -22.19 -39.90
C PRO A 13 62.18 -22.10 -40.05
N LEU A 14 61.74 -21.11 -40.84
CA LEU A 14 60.34 -20.83 -41.29
C LEU A 14 59.99 -21.59 -42.59
N LEU A 15 58.69 -21.89 -42.84
CA LEU A 15 57.96 -21.90 -44.16
C LEU A 15 56.55 -22.57 -44.05
N PRO A 16 55.62 -22.50 -45.04
CA PRO A 16 54.39 -21.72 -44.89
C PRO A 16 53.07 -22.52 -44.87
N VAL A 17 52.00 -21.96 -44.29
CA VAL A 17 50.65 -22.53 -44.39
C VAL A 17 49.93 -22.01 -45.65
N ARG A 18 49.48 -22.95 -46.47
CA ARG A 18 48.83 -22.73 -47.77
C ARG A 18 47.39 -22.24 -47.64
N THR A 19 47.00 -21.35 -48.55
CA THR A 19 45.59 -21.20 -48.98
C THR A 19 45.13 -22.42 -49.81
N PRO A 20 43.96 -23.01 -49.53
CA PRO A 20 43.21 -23.78 -50.52
C PRO A 20 42.15 -22.91 -51.19
N SER A 21 42.26 -22.73 -52.50
CA SER A 21 41.23 -22.11 -53.33
C SER A 21 40.01 -23.04 -53.48
N LEU A 22 38.79 -22.55 -53.28
CA LEU A 22 37.56 -23.27 -53.63
C LEU A 22 36.74 -22.53 -54.70
N GLY A 23 36.93 -23.03 -55.93
CA GLY A 23 36.08 -22.95 -57.12
C GLY A 23 34.85 -22.03 -57.12
N ALA A 24 34.93 -21.01 -57.97
CA ALA A 24 33.78 -20.25 -58.45
C ALA A 24 32.88 -21.11 -59.37
N SER A 25 32.02 -21.96 -58.79
CA SER A 25 30.95 -22.66 -59.56
C SER A 25 29.62 -22.84 -58.83
N LYS A 26 29.55 -22.69 -57.50
CA LYS A 26 28.27 -22.75 -56.74
C LYS A 26 27.60 -21.41 -56.43
N MET A 27 28.24 -20.28 -56.72
CA MET A 27 27.69 -18.94 -56.42
C MET A 27 26.52 -18.51 -57.32
N ARG A 28 26.33 -19.12 -58.50
CA ARG A 28 25.36 -18.64 -59.51
C ARG A 28 23.96 -19.28 -59.46
N LYS A 29 23.75 -20.32 -58.65
CA LYS A 29 22.39 -20.83 -58.33
C LYS A 29 21.89 -20.36 -56.97
N TYR A 30 22.78 -20.01 -56.04
CA TYR A 30 22.39 -19.35 -54.80
C TYR A 30 21.93 -17.91 -55.04
N ALA A 31 22.56 -17.13 -55.93
CA ALA A 31 22.16 -15.74 -56.16
C ALA A 31 20.68 -15.56 -56.55
N THR A 32 20.12 -16.40 -57.44
CA THR A 32 18.74 -16.24 -57.90
C THR A 32 17.70 -16.71 -56.88
N HIS A 33 17.99 -17.75 -56.09
CA HIS A 33 17.12 -18.12 -54.96
C HIS A 33 17.27 -17.17 -53.78
N VAL A 34 18.46 -16.63 -53.51
CA VAL A 34 18.65 -15.59 -52.50
C VAL A 34 17.95 -14.29 -52.89
N ILE A 35 17.87 -13.90 -54.16
CA ILE A 35 17.11 -12.69 -54.57
C ILE A 35 15.58 -12.89 -54.45
N VAL A 36 15.04 -14.06 -54.81
CA VAL A 36 13.61 -14.34 -54.62
C VAL A 36 13.29 -14.52 -53.13
N ILE A 37 14.16 -15.17 -52.35
CA ILE A 37 14.00 -15.27 -50.90
C ILE A 37 14.23 -13.91 -50.24
N THR A 38 15.14 -13.03 -50.66
CA THR A 38 15.21 -11.69 -50.07
C THR A 38 14.06 -10.80 -50.50
N LEU A 39 13.42 -10.98 -51.66
CA LEU A 39 12.19 -10.24 -52.00
C LEU A 39 10.97 -10.75 -51.23
N VAL A 40 10.82 -12.08 -51.04
CA VAL A 40 9.74 -12.68 -50.24
C VAL A 40 9.98 -12.50 -48.73
N SER A 41 11.23 -12.54 -48.28
CA SER A 41 11.62 -12.19 -46.92
C SER A 41 11.63 -10.69 -46.70
N LEU A 42 11.83 -9.80 -47.68
CA LEU A 42 11.53 -8.38 -47.48
C LEU A 42 10.03 -8.18 -47.31
N THR A 43 9.16 -8.82 -48.09
CA THR A 43 7.71 -8.69 -47.86
C THR A 43 7.23 -9.34 -46.57
N PHE A 44 7.87 -10.41 -46.06
CA PHE A 44 7.59 -10.96 -44.74
C PHE A 44 8.27 -10.22 -43.57
N VAL A 45 9.44 -9.60 -43.76
CA VAL A 45 10.10 -8.73 -42.75
C VAL A 45 9.37 -7.40 -42.64
N PHE A 46 8.84 -6.85 -43.74
CA PHE A 46 7.85 -5.75 -43.71
C PHE A 46 6.44 -6.19 -43.26
N HIS A 47 6.26 -7.44 -42.81
CA HIS A 47 5.01 -7.92 -42.16
C HIS A 47 5.24 -8.65 -40.82
N SER A 48 6.47 -8.68 -40.30
CA SER A 48 6.78 -9.30 -39.00
C SER A 48 7.96 -8.65 -38.26
N ILE A 49 8.50 -7.52 -38.76
CA ILE A 49 9.35 -6.61 -37.97
C ILE A 49 8.70 -5.22 -37.92
N ASP A 50 7.63 -5.10 -37.12
CA ASP A 50 7.18 -3.84 -36.50
C ASP A 50 6.61 -4.11 -35.10
N ARG A 51 7.33 -4.88 -34.29
CA ARG A 51 7.05 -5.11 -32.85
C ARG A 51 8.13 -4.57 -31.90
N SER A 52 9.12 -3.86 -32.44
CA SER A 52 10.05 -3.03 -31.68
C SER A 52 9.98 -1.57 -32.16
N ARG A 53 8.76 -1.02 -32.20
CA ARG A 53 8.62 0.43 -32.00
C ARG A 53 9.05 0.74 -30.58
N PRO A 54 9.86 1.78 -30.33
CA PRO A 54 9.92 2.32 -28.98
C PRO A 54 8.50 2.79 -28.61
N LEU A 55 8.11 2.67 -27.34
CA LEU A 55 6.86 3.25 -26.82
C LEU A 55 6.77 4.78 -27.03
N ALA A 56 7.88 5.42 -27.42
CA ALA A 56 7.95 6.79 -27.91
C ALA A 56 7.37 7.06 -29.32
N SER A 57 7.01 6.04 -30.13
CA SER A 57 6.56 6.24 -31.52
C SER A 57 5.11 5.81 -31.84
N LEU A 58 4.26 5.65 -30.82
CA LEU A 58 2.80 5.60 -30.98
C LEU A 58 2.09 6.93 -30.64
N SER A 59 2.85 7.96 -30.27
CA SER A 59 2.38 9.36 -30.35
C SER A 59 2.30 9.80 -31.82
N LYS A 60 1.29 9.29 -32.55
CA LYS A 60 0.48 10.24 -33.31
C LYS A 60 -0.09 11.18 -32.25
N ARG A 61 0.10 12.49 -32.38
CA ARG A 61 -0.67 13.45 -31.59
C ARG A 61 -2.14 13.23 -31.96
N VAL A 62 -2.85 12.48 -31.13
CA VAL A 62 -4.31 12.37 -31.20
C VAL A 62 -4.82 13.78 -30.91
N ALA A 63 -5.32 14.45 -31.94
CA ALA A 63 -5.87 15.79 -31.77
C ALA A 63 -7.25 15.65 -31.11
N PHE A 64 -7.40 16.20 -29.90
CA PHE A 64 -8.68 16.26 -29.19
C PHE A 64 -9.44 17.55 -29.53
N GLY A 65 -9.45 17.92 -30.81
CA GLY A 65 -10.16 19.10 -31.30
C GLY A 65 -11.54 18.76 -31.82
N GLY A 66 -12.49 19.68 -31.65
CA GLY A 66 -13.89 19.47 -32.02
C GLY A 66 -14.72 18.88 -30.88
N ASP A 67 -15.88 18.35 -31.24
CA ASP A 67 -16.85 17.78 -30.30
C ASP A 67 -16.53 16.31 -29.99
N LEU A 68 -16.07 16.05 -28.77
CA LEU A 68 -15.59 14.73 -28.34
C LEU A 68 -16.73 13.75 -28.03
N ARG A 69 -17.98 14.22 -27.89
CA ARG A 69 -19.17 13.34 -27.77
C ARG A 69 -19.25 12.35 -28.93
N GLN A 70 -18.81 12.77 -30.12
CA GLN A 70 -18.80 11.97 -31.35
C GLN A 70 -17.81 10.78 -31.32
N ARG A 71 -16.99 10.68 -30.27
CA ARG A 71 -16.01 9.60 -30.03
C ARG A 71 -16.44 8.66 -28.91
N CYS A 72 -17.60 8.90 -28.33
CA CYS A 72 -18.19 8.13 -27.24
C CYS A 72 -19.54 7.58 -27.68
N GLU A 73 -19.98 6.51 -27.03
CA GLU A 73 -21.36 6.04 -27.11
C GLU A 73 -22.14 6.62 -25.91
N GLU A 74 -23.33 7.16 -26.17
CA GLU A 74 -24.29 7.57 -25.14
C GLU A 74 -25.08 6.35 -24.67
N HIS A 75 -25.11 6.13 -23.37
CA HIS A 75 -25.76 4.99 -22.71
C HIS A 75 -26.65 5.47 -21.55
N PHE A 76 -27.60 4.62 -21.17
CA PHE A 76 -28.45 4.84 -20.02
C PHE A 76 -28.52 3.56 -19.16
N ILE A 77 -28.48 3.72 -17.84
CA ILE A 77 -28.67 2.64 -16.86
C ILE A 77 -29.93 2.93 -16.04
N LEU A 78 -30.69 1.88 -15.71
CA LEU A 78 -31.78 2.00 -14.74
C LEU A 78 -31.19 1.95 -13.33
N GLN A 79 -31.31 3.07 -12.61
CA GLN A 79 -30.88 3.22 -11.22
C GLN A 79 -32.07 3.15 -10.26
N PRO A 80 -31.90 2.59 -9.04
CA PRO A 80 -32.77 2.86 -7.91
C PRO A 80 -32.98 4.36 -7.69
N LEU A 81 -34.23 4.79 -7.58
CA LEU A 81 -34.55 6.17 -7.21
C LEU A 81 -34.04 6.46 -5.79
N ASP A 82 -34.17 5.51 -4.88
CA ASP A 82 -33.59 5.56 -3.54
C ASP A 82 -32.71 4.32 -3.28
N HIS A 83 -31.42 4.52 -2.97
CA HIS A 83 -30.50 3.46 -2.59
C HIS A 83 -30.50 3.15 -1.09
N PHE A 84 -31.16 3.98 -0.28
CA PHE A 84 -31.20 3.89 1.20
C PHE A 84 -32.58 3.46 1.74
N ASP A 85 -33.57 3.28 0.85
CA ASP A 85 -34.82 2.56 1.12
C ASP A 85 -34.98 1.35 0.18
N ALA A 86 -35.73 0.34 0.60
CA ALA A 86 -35.97 -0.88 -0.18
C ALA A 86 -37.07 -0.72 -1.24
N SER A 87 -37.23 0.49 -1.79
CA SER A 87 -38.24 0.81 -2.80
C SER A 87 -37.91 0.18 -4.16
N SER A 88 -38.93 -0.04 -5.00
CA SER A 88 -38.77 -0.56 -6.36
C SER A 88 -38.85 0.53 -7.44
N ASP A 89 -38.79 1.80 -7.05
CA ASP A 89 -38.85 2.92 -7.99
C ASP A 89 -37.50 3.09 -8.69
N LEU A 90 -37.52 3.30 -10.01
CA LEU A 90 -36.33 3.40 -10.86
C LEU A 90 -36.37 4.69 -11.69
N PHE A 91 -35.18 5.20 -12.03
CA PHE A 91 -35.01 6.25 -13.04
C PHE A 91 -33.88 5.90 -14.01
N SER A 92 -33.77 6.67 -15.08
CA SER A 92 -32.75 6.49 -16.12
C SER A 92 -31.59 7.45 -15.87
N GLN A 93 -30.41 6.94 -15.54
CA GLN A 93 -29.18 7.74 -15.43
C GLN A 93 -28.39 7.63 -16.73
N ARG A 94 -28.00 8.78 -17.30
CA ARG A 94 -27.15 8.87 -18.49
C ARG A 94 -25.68 8.68 -18.15
N TYR A 95 -24.93 8.05 -19.06
CA TYR A 95 -23.48 8.05 -19.03
C TYR A 95 -22.91 7.87 -20.43
N PHE A 96 -21.68 8.33 -20.65
CA PHE A 96 -20.95 8.12 -21.90
C PHE A 96 -19.81 7.12 -21.70
N VAL A 97 -19.56 6.29 -22.71
CA VAL A 97 -18.42 5.36 -22.76
C VAL A 97 -17.57 5.65 -24.00
N CYS A 98 -16.28 5.89 -23.82
CA CYS A 98 -15.35 6.20 -24.92
C CYS A 98 -14.22 5.15 -24.94
N ASP A 99 -14.37 4.18 -25.84
CA ASP A 99 -13.57 2.94 -25.88
C ASP A 99 -12.40 2.94 -26.88
N GLU A 100 -12.17 4.04 -27.60
CA GLU A 100 -11.17 4.13 -28.68
C GLU A 100 -9.72 3.79 -28.27
N PHE A 101 -9.40 3.85 -26.97
CA PHE A 101 -8.08 3.50 -26.42
C PHE A 101 -8.06 2.16 -25.64
N ALA A 102 -9.22 1.55 -25.41
CA ALA A 102 -9.37 0.34 -24.58
C ALA A 102 -8.95 -0.97 -25.28
N ALA A 103 -8.54 -0.90 -26.56
CA ALA A 103 -8.41 -2.04 -27.47
C ALA A 103 -7.11 -2.89 -27.32
N LEU A 104 -6.31 -2.71 -26.27
CA LEU A 104 -5.01 -3.36 -26.09
C LEU A 104 -4.89 -4.26 -24.85
N ASP A 105 -5.88 -4.24 -23.95
CA ASP A 105 -5.91 -5.05 -22.73
C ASP A 105 -7.20 -5.90 -22.69
N ALA A 106 -7.16 -7.06 -22.05
CA ALA A 106 -8.34 -7.88 -21.78
C ALA A 106 -9.20 -7.31 -20.64
N ASN A 107 -8.64 -6.43 -19.80
CA ASN A 107 -9.33 -5.77 -18.68
C ASN A 107 -8.86 -4.31 -18.52
N PRO A 108 -9.12 -3.43 -19.51
CA PRO A 108 -8.58 -2.08 -19.56
C PRO A 108 -9.07 -1.22 -18.39
N PRO A 109 -8.21 -0.40 -17.75
CA PRO A 109 -8.61 0.43 -16.63
C PRO A 109 -9.67 1.45 -17.05
N ILE A 110 -10.58 1.80 -16.13
CA ILE A 110 -11.60 2.81 -16.33
C ILE A 110 -11.13 4.12 -15.71
N PHE A 111 -11.13 5.20 -16.49
CA PHE A 111 -11.11 6.56 -15.95
C PHE A 111 -12.56 7.05 -15.88
N PHE A 112 -13.05 7.26 -14.66
CA PHE A 112 -14.45 7.52 -14.37
C PHE A 112 -14.62 8.97 -13.90
N TYR A 113 -15.25 9.82 -14.70
CA TYR A 113 -15.64 11.14 -14.25
C TYR A 113 -16.92 11.06 -13.43
N THR A 114 -16.86 11.48 -12.16
CA THR A 114 -18.04 11.63 -11.30
C THR A 114 -18.72 12.95 -11.65
N GLY A 115 -19.73 12.89 -12.54
CA GLY A 115 -20.51 14.05 -12.96
C GLY A 115 -21.14 14.81 -11.79
N ASN A 116 -21.31 16.11 -12.00
CA ASN A 116 -21.61 17.08 -10.96
C ASN A 116 -22.78 17.99 -11.37
N GLU A 117 -22.77 19.27 -10.97
CA GLU A 117 -23.88 20.23 -11.04
C GLU A 117 -24.25 20.74 -12.46
N GLY A 118 -24.29 19.86 -13.46
CA GLY A 118 -24.59 20.24 -14.85
C GLY A 118 -24.64 19.07 -15.82
N ASP A 119 -24.92 19.39 -17.09
CA ASP A 119 -24.94 18.40 -18.18
C ASP A 119 -23.54 17.78 -18.36
N VAL A 120 -23.47 16.44 -18.36
CA VAL A 120 -22.20 15.70 -18.36
C VAL A 120 -21.36 15.95 -19.63
N GLU A 121 -22.00 16.38 -20.72
CA GLU A 121 -21.35 16.69 -21.99
C GLU A 121 -20.37 17.87 -21.89
N LEU A 122 -20.60 18.80 -20.96
CA LEU A 122 -19.67 19.90 -20.67
C LEU A 122 -18.33 19.34 -20.18
N TYR A 123 -18.37 18.45 -19.20
CA TYR A 123 -17.20 17.86 -18.58
C TYR A 123 -16.47 16.89 -19.52
N LEU A 124 -17.24 16.13 -20.33
CA LEU A 124 -16.71 15.27 -21.38
C LEU A 124 -15.86 16.06 -22.37
N ASN A 125 -16.32 17.23 -22.81
CA ASN A 125 -15.62 18.08 -23.77
C ASN A 125 -14.46 18.91 -23.19
N HIS A 126 -14.31 19.01 -21.85
CA HIS A 126 -13.29 19.86 -21.22
C HIS A 126 -12.25 19.11 -20.38
N THR A 127 -12.52 17.88 -19.93
CA THR A 127 -11.64 17.11 -19.04
C THR A 127 -10.47 16.45 -19.81
N GLY A 128 -9.61 17.29 -20.38
CA GLY A 128 -8.46 16.89 -21.18
C GLY A 128 -7.44 16.01 -20.48
N LEU A 129 -7.28 16.11 -19.15
CA LEU A 129 -6.37 15.21 -18.41
C LEU A 129 -6.75 13.73 -18.58
N MET A 130 -8.04 13.40 -18.60
CA MET A 130 -8.52 12.04 -18.87
C MET A 130 -8.22 11.63 -20.32
N TRP A 131 -8.61 12.46 -21.28
CA TRP A 131 -8.43 12.21 -22.72
C TRP A 131 -6.95 12.07 -23.13
N GLU A 132 -6.07 12.94 -22.64
CA GLU A 132 -4.64 12.90 -22.96
C GLU A 132 -3.91 11.74 -22.25
N SER A 133 -4.41 11.30 -21.09
CA SER A 133 -3.84 10.17 -20.36
C SER A 133 -4.28 8.82 -20.90
N ALA A 134 -5.53 8.67 -21.35
CA ALA A 134 -6.10 7.38 -21.75
C ALA A 134 -5.28 6.60 -22.80
N PRO A 135 -4.70 7.20 -23.87
CA PRO A 135 -3.82 6.50 -24.81
C PRO A 135 -2.56 5.90 -24.16
N THR A 136 -2.09 6.48 -23.05
CA THR A 136 -0.89 6.02 -22.33
C THR A 136 -1.20 4.84 -21.41
N PHE A 137 -2.42 4.78 -20.87
CA PHE A 137 -2.85 3.76 -19.93
C PHE A 137 -3.73 2.66 -20.56
N GLY A 138 -4.07 2.78 -21.85
CA GLY A 138 -5.04 1.90 -22.51
C GLY A 138 -6.43 1.99 -21.89
N ALA A 139 -6.79 3.16 -21.35
CA ALA A 139 -7.96 3.31 -20.49
C ALA A 139 -9.26 3.51 -21.27
N ARG A 140 -10.33 2.89 -20.79
CA ARG A 140 -11.73 3.24 -21.12
C ARG A 140 -12.10 4.52 -20.39
N LEU A 141 -12.66 5.51 -21.09
CA LEU A 141 -13.23 6.68 -20.44
C LEU A 141 -14.71 6.46 -20.18
N VAL A 142 -15.18 6.84 -18.99
CA VAL A 142 -16.59 6.86 -18.61
C VAL A 142 -16.91 8.21 -18.00
N PHE A 143 -17.95 8.87 -18.50
CA PHE A 143 -18.48 10.11 -17.94
C PHE A 143 -19.91 9.83 -17.47
N ALA A 144 -20.10 9.70 -16.15
CA ALA A 144 -21.40 9.43 -15.55
C ALA A 144 -22.10 10.75 -15.21
N GLU A 145 -23.36 10.91 -15.58
CA GLU A 145 -24.14 12.11 -15.25
C GLU A 145 -24.72 12.03 -13.84
N HIS A 146 -24.81 13.18 -13.17
CA HIS A 146 -25.40 13.26 -11.83
C HIS A 146 -26.93 13.18 -11.93
N ARG A 147 -27.57 12.42 -11.03
CA ARG A 147 -29.03 12.45 -10.87
C ARG A 147 -29.56 13.88 -10.75
N TYR A 148 -30.71 14.18 -11.34
CA TYR A 148 -31.31 15.53 -11.40
C TYR A 148 -30.57 16.57 -12.27
N PHE A 149 -29.48 16.22 -12.95
CA PHE A 149 -28.81 17.11 -13.92
C PHE A 149 -28.82 16.51 -15.33
N GLY A 150 -28.71 17.37 -16.35
CA GLY A 150 -28.74 16.99 -17.76
C GLY A 150 -30.01 16.22 -18.14
N GLN A 151 -29.85 14.97 -18.60
CA GLN A 151 -30.96 14.08 -18.96
C GLN A 151 -31.27 13.03 -17.87
N SER A 152 -30.53 13.02 -16.76
CA SER A 152 -30.62 12.03 -15.67
C SER A 152 -31.71 12.38 -14.65
N LEU A 153 -32.89 12.74 -15.14
CA LEU A 153 -34.01 13.24 -14.36
C LEU A 153 -34.95 12.10 -13.90
N PRO A 154 -35.22 11.96 -12.59
CA PRO A 154 -36.28 11.09 -12.11
C PRO A 154 -37.67 11.44 -12.67
N PRO A 155 -38.58 10.45 -12.83
CA PRO A 155 -39.91 10.72 -13.35
C PRO A 155 -40.76 11.51 -12.34
N GLN A 156 -41.16 12.72 -12.70
CA GLN A 156 -42.02 13.56 -11.88
C GLN A 156 -43.46 13.01 -11.84
N ARG A 157 -44.02 12.85 -10.64
CA ARG A 157 -45.37 12.36 -10.42
C ARG A 157 -46.38 13.52 -10.42
N ALA A 158 -47.59 13.27 -10.88
CA ALA A 158 -48.67 14.27 -10.86
C ALA A 158 -49.00 14.69 -9.42
N ASN A 159 -49.08 16.00 -9.18
CA ASN A 159 -49.27 16.64 -7.86
C ASN A 159 -48.13 16.41 -6.84
N GLN A 160 -46.96 15.93 -7.25
CA GLN A 160 -45.78 15.85 -6.40
C GLN A 160 -45.29 17.27 -6.06
N SER A 161 -45.07 17.56 -4.79
CA SER A 161 -44.44 18.82 -4.38
C SER A 161 -42.98 18.88 -4.80
N ARG A 162 -42.42 20.09 -4.91
CA ARG A 162 -41.00 20.31 -5.22
C ARG A 162 -40.08 19.58 -4.24
N HIS A 163 -40.45 19.55 -2.96
CA HIS A 163 -39.80 18.77 -1.90
C HIS A 163 -39.77 17.28 -2.24
N GLU A 164 -40.94 16.68 -2.48
CA GLU A 164 -41.07 15.25 -2.77
C GLU A 164 -40.40 14.87 -4.09
N TYR A 165 -40.27 15.79 -5.05
CA TYR A 165 -39.57 15.53 -6.31
C TYR A 165 -38.05 15.51 -6.09
N ALA A 166 -37.50 16.52 -5.42
CA ALA A 166 -36.07 16.64 -5.14
C ALA A 166 -35.58 15.75 -3.98
N ALA A 167 -36.47 15.03 -3.28
CA ALA A 167 -36.17 14.26 -2.06
C ALA A 167 -34.96 13.31 -2.17
N HIS A 168 -34.68 12.76 -3.36
CA HIS A 168 -33.56 11.84 -3.61
C HIS A 168 -32.37 12.51 -4.31
N CYS A 169 -32.33 13.85 -4.39
CA CYS A 169 -31.17 14.62 -4.85
C CYS A 169 -30.22 14.86 -3.66
N SER A 170 -29.23 13.98 -3.50
CA SER A 170 -28.18 14.16 -2.50
C SER A 170 -26.85 13.58 -2.99
N SER A 171 -25.75 14.04 -2.40
CA SER A 171 -24.42 13.51 -2.68
C SER A 171 -24.30 12.02 -2.36
N GLN A 172 -24.92 11.53 -1.28
CA GLN A 172 -24.87 10.10 -0.93
C GLN A 172 -25.61 9.24 -1.95
N GLN A 173 -26.73 9.72 -2.49
CA GLN A 173 -27.49 9.02 -3.54
C GLN A 173 -26.71 9.00 -4.86
N ALA A 174 -26.06 10.11 -5.23
CA ALA A 174 -25.22 10.18 -6.43
C ALA A 174 -23.94 9.32 -6.34
N LEU A 175 -23.34 9.21 -5.14
CA LEU A 175 -22.26 8.24 -4.89
C LEU A 175 -22.73 6.80 -5.04
N ALA A 176 -23.96 6.48 -4.60
CA ALA A 176 -24.55 5.16 -4.77
C ALA A 176 -24.89 4.85 -6.25
N ASP A 177 -25.39 5.81 -7.03
CA ASP A 177 -25.55 5.67 -8.49
C ASP A 177 -24.22 5.30 -9.15
N ASN A 178 -23.16 6.08 -8.86
CA ASN A 178 -21.83 5.85 -9.39
C ASN A 178 -21.28 4.47 -8.98
N ALA A 179 -21.55 4.02 -7.76
CA ALA A 179 -21.18 2.68 -7.30
C ALA A 179 -21.92 1.57 -8.06
N VAL A 180 -23.23 1.70 -8.29
CA VAL A 180 -24.03 0.74 -9.06
C VAL A 180 -23.61 0.71 -10.53
N LEU A 181 -23.38 1.88 -11.15
CA LEU A 181 -22.89 1.99 -12.52
C LEU A 181 -21.50 1.37 -12.69
N LEU A 182 -20.57 1.63 -11.77
CA LEU A 182 -19.25 0.99 -11.78
C LEU A 182 -19.35 -0.54 -11.64
N ASN A 183 -20.23 -1.04 -10.78
CA ASN A 183 -20.44 -2.48 -10.64
C ASN A 183 -21.04 -3.11 -11.92
N HIS A 184 -21.98 -2.41 -12.57
CA HIS A 184 -22.53 -2.79 -13.87
C HIS A 184 -21.44 -2.85 -14.96
N LEU A 185 -20.65 -1.79 -15.10
CA LEU A 185 -19.59 -1.67 -16.11
C LEU A 185 -18.43 -2.66 -15.90
N ARG A 186 -18.16 -3.04 -14.65
CA ARG A 186 -17.14 -4.05 -14.31
C ARG A 186 -17.60 -5.47 -14.56
N ALA A 187 -18.90 -5.77 -14.56
CA ALA A 187 -19.46 -7.10 -14.83
C ALA A 187 -18.77 -8.27 -14.08
N ASN A 188 -18.42 -8.05 -12.80
CA ASN A 188 -17.65 -8.95 -11.92
C ASN A 188 -16.15 -9.15 -12.25
N THR A 189 -15.54 -8.26 -13.04
CA THR A 189 -14.09 -8.25 -13.27
C THR A 189 -13.34 -7.37 -12.25
N LEU A 190 -12.03 -7.61 -12.13
CA LEU A 190 -11.11 -6.82 -11.31
C LEU A 190 -10.61 -5.57 -12.06
N THR A 191 -11.44 -4.92 -12.89
CA THR A 191 -11.05 -3.67 -13.58
C THR A 191 -10.66 -2.60 -12.56
N ARG A 192 -9.55 -1.92 -12.83
CA ARG A 192 -9.06 -0.80 -12.02
C ARG A 192 -9.73 0.49 -12.49
N VAL A 193 -10.35 1.20 -11.55
CA VAL A 193 -11.11 2.44 -11.76
C VAL A 193 -10.38 3.58 -11.07
N ILE A 194 -10.07 4.65 -11.79
CA ILE A 194 -9.62 5.91 -11.21
C ILE A 194 -10.75 6.93 -11.36
N ALA A 195 -11.20 7.52 -10.26
CA ALA A 195 -12.19 8.59 -10.27
C ALA A 195 -11.54 9.94 -10.57
N PHE A 196 -12.23 10.78 -11.33
CA PHE A 196 -11.84 12.14 -11.66
C PHE A 196 -13.02 13.08 -11.41
N GLY A 197 -12.73 14.31 -11.01
CA GLY A 197 -13.74 15.37 -10.98
C GLY A 197 -13.14 16.73 -10.61
N GLY A 198 -13.78 17.78 -11.12
CA GLY A 198 -13.56 19.18 -10.74
C GLY A 198 -14.68 19.69 -9.84
N SER A 199 -14.47 20.74 -9.03
CA SER A 199 -15.53 21.33 -8.18
C SER A 199 -16.15 20.28 -7.23
N TYR A 200 -17.48 20.28 -7.09
CA TYR A 200 -18.28 19.23 -6.48
C TYR A 200 -18.05 17.84 -7.11
N GLY A 201 -17.77 17.75 -8.41
CA GLY A 201 -17.31 16.50 -9.03
C GLY A 201 -16.01 16.00 -8.40
N GLY A 202 -15.10 16.89 -8.02
CA GLY A 202 -13.87 16.56 -7.29
C GLY A 202 -14.16 16.07 -5.87
N MET A 203 -15.18 16.65 -5.20
CA MET A 203 -15.67 16.16 -3.91
C MET A 203 -16.27 14.76 -4.05
N LEU A 204 -17.10 14.51 -5.08
CA LEU A 204 -17.63 13.19 -5.40
C LEU A 204 -16.52 12.18 -5.70
N ALA A 205 -15.49 12.54 -6.46
CA ALA A 205 -14.35 11.65 -6.73
C ALA A 205 -13.61 11.27 -5.43
N ALA A 206 -13.32 12.25 -4.56
CA ALA A 206 -12.71 12.02 -3.26
C ALA A 206 -13.60 11.16 -2.34
N TRP A 207 -14.91 11.41 -2.33
CA TRP A 207 -15.89 10.67 -1.53
C TRP A 207 -16.16 9.26 -2.06
N MET A 208 -16.13 9.04 -3.38
CA MET A 208 -16.14 7.70 -3.98
C MET A 208 -14.94 6.91 -3.49
N ARG A 209 -13.73 7.50 -3.51
CA ARG A 209 -12.52 6.86 -3.00
C ARG A 209 -12.57 6.60 -1.48
N LEU A 210 -13.20 7.50 -0.71
CA LEU A 210 -13.38 7.38 0.74
C LEU A 210 -14.41 6.31 1.15
N LYS A 211 -15.56 6.24 0.45
CA LYS A 211 -16.72 5.40 0.82
C LYS A 211 -16.78 4.06 0.07
N TYR A 212 -16.31 4.03 -1.18
CA TYR A 212 -16.30 2.85 -2.04
C TYR A 212 -14.87 2.50 -2.48
N PRO A 213 -13.92 2.31 -1.54
CA PRO A 213 -12.53 2.04 -1.89
C PRO A 213 -12.36 0.74 -2.70
N HIS A 214 -13.29 -0.20 -2.60
CA HIS A 214 -13.36 -1.46 -3.34
C HIS A 214 -13.80 -1.29 -4.82
N LEU A 215 -14.45 -0.17 -5.14
CA LEU A 215 -14.81 0.17 -6.51
C LEU A 215 -13.80 1.10 -7.19
N VAL A 216 -13.21 2.03 -6.43
CA VAL A 216 -12.36 3.11 -6.95
C VAL A 216 -10.96 3.04 -6.35
N GLN A 217 -9.97 2.77 -7.20
CA GLN A 217 -8.58 2.57 -6.81
C GLN A 217 -7.76 3.86 -6.63
N GLY A 218 -8.22 4.99 -7.15
CA GLY A 218 -7.64 6.29 -6.84
C GLY A 218 -8.58 7.42 -7.23
N ALA A 219 -8.39 8.60 -6.66
CA ALA A 219 -9.13 9.80 -7.06
C ALA A 219 -8.20 10.96 -7.40
N ILE A 220 -8.52 11.64 -8.50
CA ILE A 220 -7.99 12.94 -8.87
C ILE A 220 -9.09 13.97 -8.56
N ALA A 221 -8.99 14.60 -7.39
CA ALA A 221 -10.00 15.49 -6.83
C ALA A 221 -9.53 16.95 -7.00
N SER A 222 -10.00 17.59 -8.07
CA SER A 222 -9.39 18.82 -8.56
C SER A 222 -10.21 20.05 -8.17
N SER A 223 -9.59 21.00 -7.48
CA SER A 223 -10.24 22.18 -6.88
C SER A 223 -11.52 21.80 -6.14
N ALA A 224 -11.40 20.78 -5.29
CA ALA A 224 -12.48 20.18 -4.54
C ALA A 224 -12.55 20.84 -3.14
N PRO A 225 -13.57 21.66 -2.84
CA PRO A 225 -13.66 22.43 -1.60
C PRO A 225 -14.14 21.57 -0.41
N MET A 226 -13.32 20.57 -0.05
CA MET A 226 -13.66 19.54 0.95
C MET A 226 -14.00 20.08 2.34
N LEU A 227 -13.64 21.33 2.66
CA LEU A 227 -13.78 21.99 3.95
C LEU A 227 -14.78 23.16 3.92
N SER A 228 -15.57 23.33 2.86
CA SER A 228 -16.63 24.37 2.74
C SER A 228 -17.87 24.15 3.61
N PHE A 229 -17.79 23.32 4.66
CA PHE A 229 -18.94 22.95 5.48
C PHE A 229 -18.71 23.22 6.96
N LEU A 230 -19.81 23.49 7.68
CA LEU A 230 -19.77 23.70 9.12
C LEU A 230 -19.47 22.39 9.88
N GLY A 231 -18.76 22.53 11.00
CA GLY A 231 -18.43 21.42 11.91
C GLY A 231 -17.11 20.68 11.64
N PHE A 232 -16.31 21.14 10.67
CA PHE A 232 -14.95 20.63 10.50
C PHE A 232 -13.92 21.24 11.46
N ASN A 233 -12.79 20.54 11.57
CA ASN A 233 -11.57 21.00 12.22
C ASN A 233 -10.39 20.88 11.23
N PRO A 234 -9.70 21.97 10.86
CA PRO A 234 -10.00 23.37 11.21
C PRO A 234 -11.38 23.82 10.67
N PRO A 235 -11.98 24.86 11.26
CA PRO A 235 -13.24 25.41 10.78
C PRO A 235 -13.07 26.09 9.41
N MET A 236 -14.16 26.15 8.64
CA MET A 236 -14.24 26.86 7.36
C MET A 236 -13.89 28.35 7.49
N ASP A 237 -13.06 28.86 6.58
CA ASP A 237 -12.79 30.30 6.40
C ASP A 237 -13.80 30.88 5.40
N MET A 238 -14.94 31.34 5.90
CA MET A 238 -16.06 31.85 5.09
C MET A 238 -15.71 33.09 4.26
N GLU A 239 -14.74 33.89 4.71
CA GLU A 239 -14.29 35.12 4.06
C GLU A 239 -13.32 34.84 2.90
N SER A 240 -12.74 33.63 2.86
CA SER A 240 -11.64 33.28 1.97
C SER A 240 -11.98 33.39 0.48
N PHE A 241 -13.19 33.02 0.09
CA PHE A 241 -13.66 33.09 -1.29
C PHE A 241 -13.61 34.55 -1.81
N SER A 242 -14.32 35.46 -1.13
CA SER A 242 -14.35 36.90 -1.43
C SER A 242 -12.95 37.53 -1.43
N ARG A 243 -12.08 37.06 -0.54
CA ARG A 243 -10.68 37.52 -0.42
C ARG A 243 -9.80 37.06 -1.59
N VAL A 244 -9.98 35.85 -2.12
CA VAL A 244 -9.27 35.37 -3.32
C VAL A 244 -9.78 36.06 -4.58
N VAL A 245 -11.10 36.23 -4.76
CA VAL A 245 -11.65 37.03 -5.89
C VAL A 245 -11.09 38.47 -5.87
N THR A 246 -10.85 39.02 -4.69
CA THR A 246 -10.18 40.33 -4.52
C THR A 246 -8.68 40.31 -4.85
N TYR A 247 -7.97 39.23 -4.49
CA TYR A 247 -6.56 39.03 -4.86
C TYR A 247 -6.39 38.94 -6.38
N ASP A 248 -7.30 38.25 -7.06
CA ASP A 248 -7.37 38.11 -8.51
C ASP A 248 -7.58 39.45 -9.24
N ALA A 249 -8.34 40.36 -8.62
CA ALA A 249 -8.53 41.74 -9.08
C ALA A 249 -7.37 42.70 -8.70
N SER A 250 -6.24 42.18 -8.18
CA SER A 250 -5.08 42.96 -7.72
C SER A 250 -3.84 42.84 -8.63
N PRO A 251 -2.87 43.77 -8.53
CA PRO A 251 -1.58 43.67 -9.23
C PRO A 251 -0.76 42.41 -8.92
N ALA A 252 -0.98 41.76 -7.76
CA ALA A 252 -0.26 40.55 -7.40
C ALA A 252 -0.65 39.37 -8.33
N ALA A 253 -1.92 39.32 -8.73
CA ALA A 253 -2.44 38.38 -9.73
C ALA A 253 -2.32 38.90 -11.18
N GLY A 254 -1.69 40.06 -11.40
CA GLY A 254 -1.49 40.67 -12.72
C GLY A 254 -2.61 41.62 -13.20
N SER A 255 -3.61 41.92 -12.36
CA SER A 255 -4.72 42.82 -12.68
C SER A 255 -4.36 44.31 -12.46
N ALA A 256 -5.15 45.22 -13.06
CA ALA A 256 -4.84 46.65 -13.02
C ALA A 256 -4.87 47.25 -11.59
N PRO A 257 -3.91 48.10 -11.18
CA PRO A 257 -3.80 48.61 -9.80
C PRO A 257 -5.00 49.40 -9.25
N ARG A 258 -5.93 49.84 -10.10
CA ARG A 258 -7.14 50.54 -9.70
C ARG A 258 -8.41 49.70 -9.80
N CYS A 259 -8.33 48.44 -10.26
CA CYS A 259 -9.50 47.57 -10.42
C CYS A 259 -10.27 47.35 -9.11
N ALA A 260 -9.72 46.58 -8.17
CA ALA A 260 -10.36 46.37 -6.85
C ALA A 260 -10.72 47.68 -6.11
N PRO A 261 -9.88 48.73 -6.09
CA PRO A 261 -10.26 50.04 -5.54
C PRO A 261 -11.46 50.72 -6.23
N ASN A 262 -11.63 50.57 -7.54
CA ASN A 262 -12.77 51.11 -8.28
C ASN A 262 -14.03 50.27 -8.05
N ILE A 263 -13.92 48.93 -8.02
CA ILE A 263 -15.02 48.02 -7.68
C ILE A 263 -15.56 48.33 -6.28
N LYS A 264 -14.68 48.44 -5.27
CA LYS A 264 -15.04 48.83 -3.88
C LYS A 264 -15.78 50.19 -3.79
N ARG A 265 -15.57 51.10 -4.75
CA ARG A 265 -16.27 52.40 -4.84
C ARG A 265 -17.65 52.32 -5.49
N VAL A 266 -17.97 51.26 -6.24
CA VAL A 266 -19.27 51.07 -6.91
C VAL A 266 -20.38 50.82 -5.89
N TRP A 267 -20.16 49.95 -4.91
CA TRP A 267 -21.21 49.50 -3.98
C TRP A 267 -21.96 50.62 -3.24
N PRO A 268 -21.29 51.57 -2.53
CA PRO A 268 -22.00 52.67 -1.88
C PRO A 268 -22.73 53.59 -2.86
N LEU A 269 -22.32 53.66 -4.12
CA LEU A 269 -23.03 54.42 -5.17
C LEU A 269 -24.28 53.67 -5.65
N VAL A 270 -24.19 52.34 -5.84
CA VAL A 270 -25.34 51.51 -6.26
C VAL A 270 -26.42 51.50 -5.18
N PHE A 271 -26.07 51.24 -3.92
CA PHE A 271 -27.05 51.29 -2.83
C PHE A 271 -27.67 52.69 -2.64
N GLY A 272 -26.84 53.75 -2.60
CA GLY A 272 -27.35 55.11 -2.42
C GLY A 272 -28.19 55.66 -3.59
N LEU A 273 -27.97 55.17 -4.82
CA LEU A 273 -28.89 55.43 -5.93
C LEU A 273 -30.16 54.56 -5.81
N GLY A 274 -30.00 53.32 -5.35
CA GLY A 274 -31.04 52.33 -5.14
C GLY A 274 -32.17 52.75 -4.19
N ASP A 275 -31.91 53.63 -3.22
CA ASP A 275 -32.93 54.16 -2.30
C ASP A 275 -34.08 54.91 -3.02
N SER A 276 -33.79 55.54 -4.16
CA SER A 276 -34.73 56.42 -4.87
C SER A 276 -35.24 55.83 -6.18
N HIS A 277 -36.49 56.13 -6.56
CA HIS A 277 -37.06 55.68 -7.85
C HIS A 277 -36.29 56.25 -9.07
N GLU A 278 -35.84 57.50 -8.98
CA GLU A 278 -35.00 58.13 -10.03
C GLU A 278 -33.62 57.46 -10.13
N GLY A 279 -32.98 57.18 -8.99
CA GLY A 279 -31.69 56.49 -8.95
C GLY A 279 -31.80 55.03 -9.43
N ARG A 280 -32.87 54.30 -9.07
CA ARG A 280 -33.19 52.98 -9.63
C ARG A 280 -33.40 53.03 -11.15
N THR A 281 -34.10 54.05 -11.67
CA THR A 281 -34.23 54.27 -13.11
C THR A 281 -32.87 54.56 -13.77
N LYS A 282 -32.00 55.35 -13.12
CA LYS A 282 -30.63 55.61 -13.59
C LYS A 282 -29.78 54.34 -13.62
N LEU A 283 -29.82 53.52 -12.58
CA LEU A 283 -29.10 52.24 -12.51
C LEU A 283 -29.54 51.30 -13.64
N ALA A 284 -30.86 51.12 -13.83
CA ALA A 284 -31.40 50.31 -14.92
C ALA A 284 -30.93 50.79 -16.30
N SER A 285 -30.87 52.11 -16.53
CA SER A 285 -30.36 52.67 -17.78
C SER A 285 -28.84 52.52 -17.94
N VAL A 286 -28.05 52.63 -16.87
CA VAL A 286 -26.58 52.56 -16.95
C VAL A 286 -26.11 51.11 -17.13
N PHE A 287 -26.72 50.16 -16.43
CA PHE A 287 -26.43 48.72 -16.56
C PHE A 287 -27.21 48.05 -17.71
N GLN A 288 -27.95 48.83 -18.52
CA GLN A 288 -28.69 48.36 -19.69
C GLN A 288 -29.65 47.20 -19.36
N LEU A 289 -30.41 47.31 -18.27
CA LEU A 289 -31.28 46.22 -17.81
C LEU A 289 -32.52 46.06 -18.72
N CYS A 290 -32.95 44.81 -18.95
CA CYS A 290 -34.18 44.54 -19.70
C CYS A 290 -35.43 44.88 -18.87
N GLN A 291 -35.39 44.66 -17.55
CA GLN A 291 -36.46 44.95 -16.60
C GLN A 291 -36.09 46.19 -15.75
N PRO A 292 -37.07 47.07 -15.41
CA PRO A 292 -36.84 48.23 -14.56
C PRO A 292 -36.84 47.89 -13.07
N LEU A 293 -35.84 48.37 -12.32
CA LEU A 293 -35.74 48.22 -10.86
C LEU A 293 -36.87 48.96 -10.13
N GLN A 294 -37.74 48.24 -9.41
CA GLN A 294 -38.87 48.76 -8.64
C GLN A 294 -38.54 48.93 -7.15
N SER A 295 -37.90 47.93 -6.56
CA SER A 295 -37.69 47.75 -5.11
C SER A 295 -36.21 47.87 -4.70
N PRO A 296 -35.90 47.91 -3.39
CA PRO A 296 -34.54 47.69 -2.88
C PRO A 296 -34.05 46.25 -3.15
N ASP A 297 -34.94 45.25 -3.17
CA ASP A 297 -34.59 43.85 -3.42
C ASP A 297 -34.08 43.65 -4.85
N ASP A 298 -34.64 44.39 -5.83
CA ASP A 298 -34.14 44.41 -7.21
C ASP A 298 -32.73 45.02 -7.29
N VAL A 299 -32.38 45.92 -6.37
CA VAL A 299 -31.02 46.49 -6.26
C VAL A 299 -30.06 45.49 -5.63
N ALA A 300 -30.52 44.68 -4.67
CA ALA A 300 -29.74 43.55 -4.15
C ALA A 300 -29.45 42.52 -5.25
N ALA A 301 -30.48 42.12 -6.02
CA ALA A 301 -30.31 41.23 -7.17
C ALA A 301 -29.33 41.80 -8.24
N LEU A 302 -29.35 43.13 -8.47
CA LEU A 302 -28.33 43.78 -9.31
C LEU A 302 -26.92 43.66 -8.71
N THR A 303 -26.74 43.85 -7.40
CA THR A 303 -25.41 43.72 -6.78
C THR A 303 -24.91 42.28 -6.76
N ASP A 304 -25.79 41.30 -6.58
CA ASP A 304 -25.44 39.88 -6.62
C ASP A 304 -25.05 39.46 -8.04
N TRP A 305 -25.81 39.89 -9.07
CA TRP A 305 -25.44 39.71 -10.49
C TRP A 305 -24.10 40.39 -10.83
N LEU A 306 -23.84 41.59 -10.29
CA LEU A 306 -22.53 42.24 -10.48
C LEU A 306 -21.38 41.49 -9.78
N LYS A 307 -21.65 40.79 -8.68
CA LYS A 307 -20.67 39.99 -7.93
C LYS A 307 -20.37 38.67 -8.63
N ASP A 308 -21.41 37.94 -9.06
CA ASP A 308 -21.35 36.67 -9.78
C ASP A 308 -20.39 36.71 -10.97
N ALA A 309 -20.38 37.82 -11.71
CA ALA A 309 -19.40 38.05 -12.77
C ALA A 309 -17.95 37.95 -12.27
N TYR A 310 -17.57 38.60 -11.17
CA TYR A 310 -16.19 38.56 -10.68
C TYR A 310 -15.83 37.21 -10.06
N ASP A 311 -16.77 36.59 -9.36
CA ASP A 311 -16.60 35.23 -8.82
C ASP A 311 -16.30 34.24 -9.97
N THR A 312 -17.12 34.30 -11.04
CA THR A 312 -16.96 33.48 -12.25
C THR A 312 -15.69 33.82 -13.04
N LEU A 313 -15.31 35.10 -13.13
CA LEU A 313 -14.08 35.53 -13.80
C LEU A 313 -12.80 35.07 -13.06
N ALA A 314 -12.84 34.97 -11.72
CA ALA A 314 -11.75 34.42 -10.91
C ALA A 314 -11.64 32.89 -11.07
N MET A 315 -12.75 32.17 -10.90
CA MET A 315 -12.79 30.71 -11.19
C MET A 315 -12.33 30.41 -12.62
N GLY A 316 -12.71 31.25 -13.59
CA GLY A 316 -12.35 31.17 -15.00
C GLY A 316 -11.01 31.78 -15.40
N ASN A 317 -10.13 32.14 -14.46
CA ASN A 317 -8.91 32.93 -14.72
C ASN A 317 -7.77 32.17 -15.44
N TYR A 318 -8.11 31.36 -16.45
CA TYR A 318 -7.21 30.48 -17.19
C TYR A 318 -6.20 31.24 -18.08
N PRO A 319 -4.98 30.72 -18.29
CA PRO A 319 -3.96 31.38 -19.12
C PRO A 319 -4.23 31.35 -20.64
N TYR A 320 -5.40 30.85 -21.06
CA TYR A 320 -5.83 30.73 -22.46
C TYR A 320 -7.36 30.87 -22.55
N PRO A 321 -7.92 31.20 -23.73
CA PRO A 321 -9.36 31.31 -23.90
C PRO A 321 -10.08 29.99 -23.64
N SER A 322 -11.23 30.05 -22.96
CA SER A 322 -12.03 28.88 -22.55
C SER A 322 -13.51 29.22 -22.50
N SER A 323 -14.39 28.27 -22.83
CA SER A 323 -15.85 28.43 -22.72
C SER A 323 -16.45 27.68 -21.52
N TYR A 324 -15.63 27.00 -20.71
CA TYR A 324 -16.07 26.17 -19.60
C TYR A 324 -17.00 26.90 -18.62
N MET A 325 -16.59 28.08 -18.14
CA MET A 325 -17.37 28.92 -17.20
C MET A 325 -18.65 29.54 -17.80
N THR A 326 -18.98 29.21 -19.06
CA THR A 326 -20.20 29.67 -19.75
C THR A 326 -21.03 28.48 -20.22
N ASN A 327 -20.80 27.29 -19.66
CA ASN A 327 -21.40 26.03 -20.07
C ASN A 327 -21.21 25.73 -21.57
N GLY A 328 -20.08 26.17 -22.14
CA GLY A 328 -19.74 26.00 -23.55
C GLY A 328 -20.32 27.06 -24.50
N GLU A 329 -21.20 27.96 -24.04
CA GLU A 329 -21.90 28.93 -24.90
C GLU A 329 -21.00 30.00 -25.53
N ARG A 330 -20.02 30.51 -24.77
CA ARG A 330 -19.22 31.69 -25.13
C ARG A 330 -17.76 31.52 -24.74
N LEU A 331 -16.84 31.86 -25.64
CA LEU A 331 -15.42 31.85 -25.31
C LEU A 331 -15.07 33.09 -24.46
N LEU A 332 -14.59 32.89 -23.24
CA LEU A 332 -13.94 33.93 -22.45
C LEU A 332 -12.48 34.10 -22.95
N PRO A 333 -11.90 35.31 -22.87
CA PRO A 333 -10.50 35.55 -23.24
C PRO A 333 -9.53 34.84 -22.28
N ALA A 334 -8.23 34.90 -22.58
CA ALA A 334 -7.19 34.48 -21.63
C ALA A 334 -7.12 35.46 -20.45
N PHE A 335 -6.96 34.95 -19.23
CA PHE A 335 -6.99 35.69 -17.97
C PHE A 335 -8.16 36.70 -17.90
N PRO A 336 -9.42 36.23 -18.00
CA PRO A 336 -10.57 37.10 -18.19
C PRO A 336 -10.81 38.09 -17.03
N MET A 337 -10.37 37.78 -15.80
CA MET A 337 -10.33 38.77 -14.70
C MET A 337 -9.40 39.95 -15.03
N ARG A 338 -8.21 39.70 -15.61
CA ARG A 338 -7.27 40.77 -15.99
C ARG A 338 -7.84 41.64 -17.10
N GLU A 339 -8.52 41.04 -18.08
CA GLU A 339 -9.22 41.75 -19.16
C GLU A 339 -10.35 42.64 -18.60
N ALA A 340 -11.20 42.11 -17.72
CA ALA A 340 -12.24 42.87 -17.03
C ALA A 340 -11.64 44.04 -16.22
N CYS A 341 -10.61 43.76 -15.43
CA CYS A 341 -9.88 44.76 -14.65
C CYS A 341 -9.18 45.83 -15.49
N SER A 342 -8.79 45.54 -16.74
CA SER A 342 -8.19 46.53 -17.64
C SER A 342 -9.13 47.71 -17.92
N LEU A 343 -10.44 47.45 -17.97
CA LEU A 343 -11.51 48.43 -18.19
C LEU A 343 -11.75 49.33 -16.95
N LEU A 344 -11.15 48.97 -15.80
CA LEU A 344 -11.19 49.69 -14.54
C LEU A 344 -9.81 50.23 -14.11
N ALA A 345 -8.84 50.31 -15.04
CA ALA A 345 -7.48 50.75 -14.75
C ALA A 345 -7.31 52.25 -14.42
N ASP A 346 -8.21 53.10 -14.93
CA ASP A 346 -8.14 54.55 -14.78
C ASP A 346 -8.61 55.08 -13.41
N ASN A 347 -8.24 56.32 -13.08
CA ASN A 347 -8.79 57.04 -11.94
C ASN A 347 -10.20 57.59 -12.27
N LEU A 348 -11.21 56.74 -12.11
CA LEU A 348 -12.60 57.05 -12.46
C LEU A 348 -13.27 57.90 -11.37
N GLU A 349 -13.01 59.21 -11.36
CA GLU A 349 -13.62 60.15 -10.40
C GLU A 349 -15.10 60.46 -10.68
N ASP A 350 -15.49 60.47 -11.96
CA ASP A 350 -16.89 60.62 -12.38
C ASP A 350 -17.68 59.34 -12.08
N THR A 351 -18.73 59.46 -11.26
CA THR A 351 -19.55 58.34 -10.80
C THR A 351 -20.34 57.66 -11.92
N THR A 352 -20.71 58.37 -12.98
CA THR A 352 -21.42 57.79 -14.13
C THR A 352 -20.44 57.03 -15.01
N LYS A 353 -19.22 57.55 -15.22
CA LYS A 353 -18.15 56.80 -15.91
C LYS A 353 -17.71 55.57 -15.14
N LEU A 354 -17.66 55.63 -13.80
CA LEU A 354 -17.35 54.48 -12.96
C LEU A 354 -18.37 53.35 -13.12
N LEU A 355 -19.67 53.67 -13.10
CA LEU A 355 -20.74 52.67 -13.32
C LEU A 355 -20.75 52.13 -14.77
N GLN A 356 -20.44 52.97 -15.77
CA GLN A 356 -20.29 52.52 -17.17
C GLN A 356 -19.08 51.58 -17.36
N ALA A 357 -17.95 51.88 -16.70
CA ALA A 357 -16.78 51.01 -16.69
C ALA A 357 -17.04 49.69 -15.94
N MET A 358 -17.85 49.72 -14.87
CA MET A 358 -18.31 48.51 -14.19
C MET A 358 -19.13 47.61 -15.12
N LEU A 359 -20.09 48.18 -15.88
CA LEU A 359 -20.83 47.41 -16.89
C LEU A 359 -19.88 46.84 -17.96
N ALA A 360 -18.92 47.64 -18.46
CA ALA A 360 -17.94 47.17 -19.44
C ALA A 360 -17.08 46.00 -18.90
N SER A 361 -16.67 46.08 -17.63
CA SER A 361 -15.92 45.03 -16.92
C SER A 361 -16.70 43.72 -16.83
N VAL A 362 -17.93 43.72 -16.28
CA VAL A 362 -18.74 42.49 -16.16
C VAL A 362 -19.20 41.94 -17.52
N ASN A 363 -19.23 42.79 -18.56
CA ASN A 363 -19.51 42.35 -19.93
C ASN A 363 -18.41 41.47 -20.55
N VAL A 364 -17.22 41.38 -19.96
CA VAL A 364 -16.24 40.34 -20.34
C VAL A 364 -16.81 38.93 -20.11
N TYR A 365 -17.70 38.76 -19.12
CA TYR A 365 -18.46 37.52 -18.88
C TYR A 365 -19.82 37.54 -19.60
N TYR A 366 -20.69 38.50 -19.28
CA TYR A 366 -22.08 38.48 -19.74
C TYR A 366 -22.29 38.85 -21.22
N ASN A 367 -21.32 39.50 -21.88
CA ASN A 367 -21.48 39.98 -23.25
C ASN A 367 -20.19 39.91 -24.08
N SER A 368 -19.38 38.86 -23.92
CA SER A 368 -18.10 38.69 -24.63
C SER A 368 -18.22 38.71 -26.16
N THR A 369 -19.42 38.40 -26.69
CA THR A 369 -19.74 38.43 -28.13
C THR A 369 -20.27 39.78 -28.63
N GLY A 370 -20.63 40.70 -27.73
CA GLY A 370 -21.31 41.96 -28.05
C GLY A 370 -22.75 41.80 -28.58
N ALA A 371 -23.33 40.59 -28.51
CA ALA A 371 -24.66 40.30 -29.05
C ALA A 371 -25.82 40.64 -28.08
N VAL A 372 -25.54 40.74 -26.77
CA VAL A 372 -26.55 41.05 -25.74
C VAL A 372 -26.89 42.53 -25.81
N LYS A 373 -28.20 42.84 -25.92
CA LYS A 373 -28.73 44.22 -26.07
C LYS A 373 -29.23 44.84 -24.78
N CYS A 374 -29.61 44.00 -23.81
CA CYS A 374 -29.96 44.36 -22.45
C CYS A 374 -29.72 43.15 -21.54
N HIS A 375 -29.53 43.38 -20.25
CA HIS A 375 -29.25 42.34 -19.26
C HIS A 375 -30.51 42.01 -18.45
N SER A 376 -30.87 40.73 -18.39
CA SER A 376 -31.84 40.23 -17.42
C SER A 376 -31.10 39.87 -16.14
N ILE A 377 -31.41 40.55 -15.04
CA ILE A 377 -30.80 40.30 -13.72
C ILE A 377 -31.73 39.55 -12.77
N ALA A 378 -33.02 39.51 -13.07
CA ALA A 378 -33.90 38.53 -12.46
C ALA A 378 -33.52 37.16 -13.00
N SER A 379 -33.41 36.18 -12.10
CA SER A 379 -33.76 34.80 -12.42
C SER A 379 -35.23 34.81 -12.85
N ASN A 380 -35.49 35.00 -14.15
CA ASN A 380 -36.86 34.98 -14.64
C ASN A 380 -37.45 33.61 -14.30
N GLY A 381 -38.59 33.60 -13.60
CA GLY A 381 -39.39 32.38 -13.37
C GLY A 381 -40.09 31.90 -14.63
N ASP A 382 -39.34 31.84 -15.73
CA ASP A 382 -39.68 31.32 -17.06
C ASP A 382 -38.60 30.30 -17.54
N ASP A 383 -37.39 30.30 -16.95
CA ASP A 383 -36.51 29.12 -16.98
C ASP A 383 -36.82 28.26 -15.74
N ASP A 384 -37.96 27.55 -15.78
CA ASP A 384 -38.43 26.55 -14.80
C ASP A 384 -37.54 25.29 -14.71
N ALA A 385 -36.26 25.39 -15.12
CA ALA A 385 -35.26 24.40 -14.80
C ALA A 385 -34.97 24.51 -13.30
N ASP A 386 -35.53 23.57 -12.52
CA ASP A 386 -35.26 23.45 -11.10
C ASP A 386 -33.74 23.43 -10.84
N ASP A 387 -33.22 24.50 -10.24
CA ASP A 387 -31.81 24.56 -9.83
C ASP A 387 -31.58 23.60 -8.65
N PHE A 388 -31.26 22.35 -8.98
CA PHE A 388 -30.99 21.32 -8.00
C PHE A 388 -29.67 21.52 -7.24
N TRP A 389 -28.80 22.45 -7.65
CA TRP A 389 -27.65 22.85 -6.85
C TRP A 389 -28.10 23.65 -5.62
N ASP A 390 -29.06 24.56 -5.78
CA ASP A 390 -29.71 25.25 -4.65
C ASP A 390 -30.43 24.27 -3.71
N TYR A 391 -31.08 23.22 -4.24
CA TYR A 391 -31.61 22.15 -3.40
C TYR A 391 -30.51 21.41 -2.63
N LEU A 392 -29.40 21.05 -3.29
CA LEU A 392 -28.26 20.38 -2.63
C LEU A 392 -27.69 21.25 -1.50
N ASN A 393 -27.49 22.55 -1.74
CA ASN A 393 -27.04 23.52 -0.73
C ASN A 393 -28.02 23.59 0.46
N CYS A 394 -29.32 23.70 0.19
CA CYS A 394 -30.36 23.74 1.23
C CYS A 394 -30.49 22.42 2.03
N ALA A 395 -30.44 21.27 1.36
CA ALA A 395 -30.84 19.99 1.94
C ALA A 395 -29.66 19.13 2.43
N ASP A 396 -28.50 19.17 1.77
CA ASP A 396 -27.42 18.19 1.94
C ASP A 396 -26.05 18.81 2.26
N MET A 397 -25.68 19.91 1.60
CA MET A 397 -24.32 20.44 1.54
C MET A 397 -24.27 21.97 1.68
N TYR A 398 -24.75 22.49 2.80
CA TYR A 398 -24.80 23.94 3.05
C TYR A 398 -23.39 24.58 3.12
N THR A 399 -23.10 25.49 2.19
CA THR A 399 -21.83 26.23 2.07
C THR A 399 -21.99 27.74 2.30
N PRO A 400 -21.97 28.23 3.55
CA PRO A 400 -22.05 29.67 3.83
C PRO A 400 -20.77 30.40 3.41
N LEU A 401 -20.93 31.52 2.71
CA LEU A 401 -19.83 32.41 2.30
C LEU A 401 -20.06 33.83 2.83
N ASP A 402 -18.99 34.48 3.28
CA ASP A 402 -19.02 35.85 3.77
C ASP A 402 -18.24 36.80 2.85
N ALA A 403 -18.76 38.02 2.70
CA ALA A 403 -18.02 39.19 2.27
C ALA A 403 -18.02 40.21 3.40
N THR A 404 -16.84 40.59 3.88
CA THR A 404 -16.71 41.52 5.02
C THR A 404 -16.61 42.98 4.58
N GLY A 405 -16.21 43.21 3.32
CA GLY A 405 -15.89 44.50 2.76
C GLY A 405 -14.72 45.17 3.49
N GLY A 406 -14.62 46.49 3.34
CA GLY A 406 -13.52 47.23 3.96
C GLY A 406 -12.17 46.80 3.37
N ASP A 407 -11.16 46.58 4.19
CA ASP A 407 -9.79 46.32 3.70
C ASP A 407 -9.47 44.83 3.51
N ASN A 408 -10.45 43.94 3.74
CA ASN A 408 -10.33 42.50 3.61
C ASN A 408 -10.66 42.00 2.18
N ASP A 409 -11.71 42.56 1.58
CA ASP A 409 -12.21 42.21 0.25
C ASP A 409 -12.79 43.44 -0.46
N MET A 410 -12.97 43.36 -1.79
CA MET A 410 -13.45 44.48 -2.61
C MET A 410 -14.97 44.62 -2.67
N PHE A 411 -15.73 43.78 -1.98
CA PHE A 411 -17.20 43.75 -2.03
C PHE A 411 -17.83 44.61 -0.93
N TRP A 412 -19.16 44.58 -0.83
CA TRP A 412 -19.87 45.14 0.31
C TRP A 412 -19.92 44.12 1.46
N ARG A 413 -20.26 44.58 2.67
CA ARG A 413 -20.44 43.69 3.81
C ARG A 413 -21.74 42.90 3.65
N ALA A 414 -21.62 41.65 3.21
CA ALA A 414 -22.67 40.64 3.17
C ALA A 414 -22.22 39.44 4.02
N LEU A 415 -22.79 39.30 5.21
CA LEU A 415 -22.54 38.13 6.05
C LEU A 415 -23.72 37.17 5.92
N HIS A 416 -23.45 35.87 5.87
CA HIS A 416 -24.48 34.85 5.86
C HIS A 416 -25.39 34.97 7.10
N ASN A 417 -26.65 34.59 6.96
CA ASN A 417 -27.60 34.56 8.05
C ASN A 417 -28.35 33.25 8.01
N GLN A 418 -27.79 32.23 8.68
CA GLN A 418 -28.32 30.87 8.66
C GLN A 418 -29.82 30.75 9.00
N THR A 419 -30.37 31.68 9.81
CA THR A 419 -31.82 31.70 10.12
C THR A 419 -32.67 32.16 8.92
N GLU A 420 -32.14 33.10 8.14
CA GLU A 420 -32.76 33.59 6.92
C GLU A 420 -32.58 32.59 5.77
N ASP A 421 -31.40 31.99 5.65
CA ASP A 421 -31.15 30.90 4.70
C ASP A 421 -32.11 29.72 4.98
N GLU A 422 -32.31 29.35 6.26
CA GLU A 422 -33.24 28.27 6.64
C GLU A 422 -34.70 28.62 6.34
N ARG A 423 -35.08 29.91 6.45
CA ARG A 423 -36.39 30.40 6.00
C ARG A 423 -36.55 30.26 4.49
N GLN A 424 -35.55 30.68 3.71
CA GLN A 424 -35.59 30.61 2.24
C GLN A 424 -35.63 29.16 1.74
N CYS A 425 -34.82 28.27 2.29
CA CYS A 425 -34.86 26.83 1.99
C CYS A 425 -36.22 26.19 2.34
N GLN A 426 -36.81 26.58 3.47
CA GLN A 426 -38.13 26.09 3.88
C GLN A 426 -39.27 26.62 2.98
N GLU A 427 -39.16 27.85 2.46
CA GLU A 427 -40.13 28.46 1.55
C GLU A 427 -39.99 27.94 0.11
N ARG A 428 -38.77 27.83 -0.41
CA ARG A 428 -38.48 27.44 -1.80
C ARG A 428 -38.61 25.93 -2.05
N TRP A 429 -38.16 25.12 -1.10
CA TRP A 429 -38.01 23.67 -1.24
C TRP A 429 -38.74 22.84 -0.20
N GLY A 430 -39.34 23.46 0.82
CA GLY A 430 -40.02 22.74 1.90
C GLY A 430 -39.09 22.02 2.88
N VAL A 431 -37.76 22.19 2.75
CA VAL A 431 -36.75 21.46 3.54
C VAL A 431 -36.26 22.24 4.74
N LYS A 432 -35.87 21.50 5.78
CA LYS A 432 -35.08 22.02 6.89
C LYS A 432 -33.60 21.83 6.60
N MET A 433 -32.80 22.89 6.76
CA MET A 433 -31.35 22.84 6.55
C MET A 433 -30.64 21.90 7.52
N ARG A 434 -29.55 21.29 7.04
CA ARG A 434 -28.69 20.37 7.81
C ARG A 434 -27.22 20.83 7.79
N PRO A 435 -26.88 21.97 8.41
CA PRO A 435 -25.58 22.65 8.28
C PRO A 435 -24.34 21.79 8.59
N PHE A 436 -24.48 20.83 9.51
CA PHE A 436 -23.39 19.94 9.95
C PHE A 436 -23.44 18.55 9.28
N TRP A 437 -24.32 18.33 8.31
CA TRP A 437 -24.49 17.01 7.70
C TRP A 437 -23.26 16.53 6.92
N PRO A 438 -22.59 17.36 6.09
CA PRO A 438 -21.37 16.93 5.41
C PRO A 438 -20.23 16.56 6.37
N SER A 439 -20.09 17.26 7.51
CA SER A 439 -19.06 16.93 8.49
C SER A 439 -19.32 15.61 9.21
N ILE A 440 -20.59 15.28 9.47
CA ILE A 440 -21.00 13.96 10.01
C ILE A 440 -20.80 12.83 8.98
N VAL A 441 -21.18 13.05 7.72
CA VAL A 441 -21.12 12.00 6.68
C VAL A 441 -19.69 11.77 6.19
N TYR A 442 -18.89 12.81 6.02
CA TYR A 442 -17.61 12.75 5.30
C TYR A 442 -16.36 13.05 6.16
N GLY A 443 -16.50 13.61 7.37
CA GLY A 443 -15.42 13.73 8.37
C GLY A 443 -14.22 14.63 8.04
N GLY A 444 -14.12 15.19 6.82
CA GLY A 444 -13.14 16.22 6.48
C GLY A 444 -11.69 15.75 6.59
N VAL A 445 -10.80 16.61 7.10
CA VAL A 445 -9.36 16.34 7.22
C VAL A 445 -9.08 15.03 7.97
N GLU A 446 -9.80 14.74 9.05
CA GLU A 446 -9.59 13.55 9.88
C GLU A 446 -9.91 12.25 9.11
N ALA A 447 -10.98 12.26 8.30
CA ALA A 447 -11.33 11.14 7.44
C ALA A 447 -10.34 10.97 6.28
N PHE A 448 -9.89 12.05 5.64
CA PHE A 448 -8.91 11.96 4.56
C PHE A 448 -7.51 11.59 5.03
N ALA A 449 -7.12 11.95 6.25
CA ALA A 449 -5.86 11.51 6.86
C ALA A 449 -5.79 9.99 7.11
N THR A 450 -6.95 9.33 7.29
CA THR A 450 -7.03 7.85 7.37
C THR A 450 -7.33 7.18 6.03
N SER A 451 -7.57 7.96 4.97
CA SER A 451 -7.80 7.49 3.61
C SER A 451 -6.49 7.26 2.84
N SER A 452 -6.60 6.86 1.58
CA SER A 452 -5.46 6.59 0.70
C SER A 452 -5.80 6.86 -0.76
N ASN A 453 -4.76 7.09 -1.57
CA ASN A 453 -4.83 7.21 -3.02
C ASN A 453 -5.77 8.33 -3.51
N ILE A 454 -5.54 9.54 -3.01
CA ILE A 454 -6.20 10.77 -3.47
C ILE A 454 -5.13 11.81 -3.80
N VAL A 455 -5.21 12.42 -4.97
CA VAL A 455 -4.48 13.64 -5.31
C VAL A 455 -5.47 14.78 -5.27
N PHE A 456 -5.33 15.67 -4.29
CA PHE A 456 -6.01 16.95 -4.27
C PHE A 456 -5.17 17.98 -5.01
N THR A 457 -5.76 18.72 -5.94
CA THR A 457 -5.12 19.86 -6.61
C THR A 457 -5.93 21.12 -6.36
N ASN A 458 -5.27 22.27 -6.22
CA ASN A 458 -5.95 23.55 -6.02
C ASN A 458 -5.20 24.67 -6.75
N GLY A 459 -5.93 25.53 -7.44
CA GLY A 459 -5.39 26.72 -8.11
C GLY A 459 -5.01 27.82 -7.12
N GLU A 460 -4.09 28.70 -7.51
CA GLU A 460 -3.79 29.94 -6.77
C GLU A 460 -4.87 31.02 -6.97
N TYR A 461 -5.45 31.09 -8.17
CA TYR A 461 -6.51 32.02 -8.58
C TYR A 461 -7.93 31.47 -8.34
N ASP A 462 -8.02 30.21 -7.90
CA ASP A 462 -9.31 29.58 -7.61
C ASP A 462 -9.85 30.03 -6.24
N PRO A 463 -11.00 30.73 -6.17
CA PRO A 463 -11.56 31.16 -4.90
C PRO A 463 -12.08 30.02 -4.01
N TRP A 464 -12.24 28.81 -4.55
CA TRP A 464 -12.54 27.61 -3.76
C TRP A 464 -11.31 26.98 -3.08
N ALA A 465 -10.10 27.23 -3.59
CA ALA A 465 -8.86 26.63 -3.10
C ALA A 465 -8.61 26.74 -1.58
N PRO A 466 -8.93 27.85 -0.88
CA PRO A 466 -8.73 27.97 0.57
C PRO A 466 -9.53 26.95 1.40
N THR A 467 -10.65 26.46 0.85
CA THR A 467 -11.51 25.43 1.46
C THR A 467 -11.21 24.01 0.95
N GLY A 468 -10.21 23.86 0.08
CA GLY A 468 -9.70 22.56 -0.36
C GLY A 468 -8.67 21.96 0.61
N ILE A 469 -8.23 20.73 0.32
CA ILE A 469 -7.09 20.12 1.02
C ILE A 469 -5.79 20.70 0.44
N LEU A 470 -5.16 21.61 1.18
CA LEU A 470 -3.99 22.39 0.75
C LEU A 470 -2.63 21.85 1.23
N THR A 471 -2.61 20.74 1.99
CA THR A 471 -1.40 20.07 2.49
C THR A 471 -1.58 18.56 2.41
N SER A 472 -0.55 17.84 1.97
CA SER A 472 -0.56 16.38 1.96
C SER A 472 -0.80 15.82 3.36
N LEU A 473 -1.74 14.89 3.48
CA LEU A 473 -2.15 14.26 4.74
C LEU A 473 -1.44 12.91 4.95
N SER A 474 -0.98 12.27 3.87
CA SER A 474 -0.13 11.08 3.90
C SER A 474 0.66 10.94 2.59
N ASP A 475 1.55 9.95 2.47
CA ASP A 475 2.28 9.63 1.24
C ASP A 475 1.36 9.24 0.06
N THR A 476 0.08 8.95 0.33
CA THR A 476 -0.92 8.54 -0.68
C THR A 476 -2.11 9.49 -0.78
N VAL A 477 -2.26 10.42 0.17
CA VAL A 477 -3.26 11.51 0.14
C VAL A 477 -2.48 12.82 0.06
N ILE A 478 -2.17 13.23 -1.16
CA ILE A 478 -1.27 14.37 -1.42
C ILE A 478 -2.04 15.61 -1.88
N ALA A 479 -1.51 16.78 -1.57
CA ALA A 479 -2.04 18.06 -2.03
C ALA A 479 -1.03 18.80 -2.91
N LEU A 480 -1.47 19.30 -4.07
CA LEU A 480 -0.67 20.08 -5.01
C LEU A 480 -1.28 21.47 -5.19
N LYS A 481 -0.47 22.52 -5.03
CA LYS A 481 -0.86 23.90 -5.31
C LYS A 481 -0.35 24.30 -6.68
N ILE A 482 -1.22 24.86 -7.52
CA ILE A 482 -0.91 25.24 -8.89
C ILE A 482 -0.79 26.77 -8.94
N ALA A 483 0.45 27.26 -8.89
CA ALA A 483 0.73 28.68 -9.09
C ALA A 483 0.23 29.15 -10.46
N GLU A 484 -0.38 30.34 -10.50
CA GLU A 484 -1.11 30.90 -11.65
C GLU A 484 -2.24 30.00 -12.20
N GLY A 485 -2.70 28.99 -11.43
CA GLY A 485 -3.80 28.12 -11.81
C GLY A 485 -5.15 28.64 -11.31
N ALA A 486 -6.17 28.63 -12.17
CA ALA A 486 -7.56 28.87 -11.80
C ALA A 486 -8.30 27.55 -11.51
N HIS A 487 -9.64 27.59 -11.45
CA HIS A 487 -10.48 26.47 -10.98
C HIS A 487 -10.24 25.19 -11.79
N HIS A 488 -9.73 24.14 -11.13
CA HIS A 488 -9.35 22.82 -11.66
C HIS A 488 -8.69 22.84 -13.06
N VAL A 489 -7.81 23.80 -13.31
CA VAL A 489 -7.14 23.98 -14.61
C VAL A 489 -6.29 22.76 -15.01
N ASP A 490 -5.87 21.94 -14.06
CA ASP A 490 -5.20 20.66 -14.26
C ASP A 490 -6.03 19.61 -14.97
N LEU A 491 -7.36 19.64 -14.86
CA LEU A 491 -8.24 18.78 -15.64
C LEU A 491 -8.36 19.19 -17.12
N MET A 492 -8.09 20.45 -17.45
CA MET A 492 -8.22 20.98 -18.80
C MET A 492 -7.19 20.37 -19.77
N PHE A 493 -7.45 20.49 -21.08
CA PHE A 493 -6.49 20.11 -22.13
C PHE A 493 -5.17 20.87 -22.02
N SER A 494 -4.08 20.21 -22.43
CA SER A 494 -2.74 20.79 -22.41
C SER A 494 -2.58 21.92 -23.43
N ASN A 495 -2.12 23.06 -22.96
CA ASN A 495 -1.94 24.28 -23.74
C ASN A 495 -0.47 24.72 -23.75
N PRO A 496 0.07 25.25 -24.88
CA PRO A 496 1.40 25.87 -24.88
C PRO A 496 1.62 26.96 -23.82
N LEU A 497 0.55 27.62 -23.36
CA LEU A 497 0.54 28.66 -22.34
C LEU A 497 0.43 28.12 -20.90
N ASP A 498 0.33 26.80 -20.68
CA ASP A 498 0.25 26.21 -19.34
C ASP A 498 1.46 26.63 -18.47
N PRO A 499 1.29 27.18 -17.25
CA PRO A 499 2.40 27.52 -16.37
C PRO A 499 3.21 26.26 -15.95
N PRO A 500 4.48 26.40 -15.56
CA PRO A 500 5.32 25.26 -15.17
C PRO A 500 4.73 24.42 -14.02
N ALA A 501 4.09 25.07 -13.04
CA ALA A 501 3.45 24.41 -11.91
C ALA A 501 2.30 23.47 -12.35
N LEU A 502 1.51 23.90 -13.34
CA LEU A 502 0.42 23.11 -13.92
C LEU A 502 0.93 21.86 -14.64
N ARG A 503 1.99 22.01 -15.46
CA ARG A 503 2.60 20.87 -16.17
C ARG A 503 3.14 19.82 -15.20
N MET A 504 3.80 20.28 -14.13
CA MET A 504 4.31 19.42 -13.06
C MET A 504 3.18 18.75 -12.27
N ALA A 505 2.09 19.47 -11.95
CA ALA A 505 0.93 18.88 -11.27
C ALA A 505 0.32 17.74 -12.09
N ARG A 506 0.09 17.94 -13.40
CA ARG A 506 -0.39 16.89 -14.31
C ARG A 506 0.57 15.70 -14.44
N GLU A 507 1.88 15.93 -14.31
CA GLU A 507 2.88 14.85 -14.29
C GLU A 507 2.77 14.01 -13.00
N VAL A 508 2.72 14.66 -11.83
CA VAL A 508 2.53 13.98 -10.54
C VAL A 508 1.19 13.22 -10.51
N GLN A 509 0.11 13.80 -11.04
CA GLN A 509 -1.18 13.10 -11.19
C GLN A 509 -1.04 11.81 -12.03
N ARG A 510 -0.43 11.89 -13.22
CA ARG A 510 -0.18 10.71 -14.07
C ARG A 510 0.73 9.67 -13.40
N ASP A 511 1.70 10.10 -12.60
CA ASP A 511 2.56 9.17 -11.86
C ASP A 511 1.80 8.46 -10.74
N HIS A 512 0.90 9.14 -10.04
CA HIS A 512 0.00 8.50 -9.07
C HIS A 512 -1.02 7.57 -9.74
N ILE A 513 -1.62 7.99 -10.86
CA ILE A 513 -2.47 7.12 -11.70
C ILE A 513 -1.71 5.85 -12.11
N ARG A 514 -0.44 5.97 -12.57
CA ARG A 514 0.40 4.82 -12.92
C ARG A 514 0.63 3.89 -11.74
N LYS A 515 0.92 4.43 -10.55
CA LYS A 515 1.05 3.64 -9.31
C LYS A 515 -0.25 2.89 -9.00
N TRP A 516 -1.43 3.51 -9.13
CA TRP A 516 -2.71 2.89 -8.76
C TRP A 516 -3.23 1.88 -9.78
N VAL A 517 -3.07 2.16 -11.08
CA VAL A 517 -3.45 1.25 -12.18
C VAL A 517 -2.57 0.01 -12.19
N HIS A 518 -1.25 0.15 -12.04
CA HIS A 518 -0.30 -0.96 -12.05
C HIS A 518 0.08 -1.50 -10.66
N ALA A 519 -0.55 -1.04 -9.58
CA ALA A 519 -0.41 -1.65 -8.27
C ALA A 519 -0.92 -3.09 -8.33
N SER A 520 -0.04 -4.08 -8.15
CA SER A 520 -0.40 -5.51 -8.19
C SER A 520 -1.41 -5.92 -7.13
N VAL A 521 -1.69 -5.06 -6.14
CA VAL A 521 -2.69 -5.25 -5.08
C VAL A 521 -3.35 -3.92 -4.77
N PHE A 522 -4.64 -3.96 -4.47
CA PHE A 522 -5.37 -2.76 -4.07
C PHE A 522 -6.02 -2.86 -2.69
N LEU A 523 -5.92 -1.79 -1.89
CA LEU A 523 -6.36 -1.78 -0.48
C LEU A 523 -7.88 -1.91 -0.30
N GLY A 524 -8.66 -1.64 -1.34
CA GLY A 524 -10.11 -1.84 -1.39
C GLY A 524 -10.54 -3.18 -1.96
N ASP A 525 -9.67 -3.95 -2.62
CA ASP A 525 -9.98 -5.35 -3.02
C ASP A 525 -9.93 -6.29 -1.78
N LEU A 526 -9.95 -5.72 -0.57
CA LEU A 526 -9.91 -6.34 0.74
C LEU A 526 -11.20 -6.02 1.50
N ASP A 527 -12.12 -6.99 1.55
CA ASP A 527 -13.15 -7.03 2.59
C ASP A 527 -12.46 -7.33 3.94
N ASP A 528 -11.97 -6.29 4.60
CA ASP A 528 -11.34 -6.36 5.94
C ASP A 528 -12.36 -6.61 7.07
N PHE A 529 -13.46 -7.32 6.75
CA PHE A 529 -14.52 -7.73 7.67
C PHE A 529 -14.39 -9.20 8.11
N ILE A 530 -13.16 -9.63 8.44
CA ILE A 530 -13.02 -10.75 9.38
C ILE A 530 -13.42 -10.23 10.76
N ALA A 531 -14.72 -10.34 11.07
CA ALA A 531 -15.24 -10.08 12.41
C ALA A 531 -14.35 -10.80 13.45
N PRO A 532 -14.00 -10.15 14.57
CA PRO A 532 -13.02 -10.71 15.50
C PRO A 532 -13.51 -12.07 16.00
N SER A 533 -12.78 -13.13 15.62
CA SER A 533 -13.11 -14.47 16.09
C SER A 533 -12.98 -14.46 17.62
N GLN A 534 -14.08 -14.75 18.32
CA GLN A 534 -14.14 -14.61 19.78
C GLN A 534 -13.23 -15.57 20.55
N ALA A 535 -12.42 -16.37 19.85
CA ALA A 535 -11.45 -17.29 20.42
C ALA A 535 -10.20 -16.62 21.01
N CYS A 536 -9.81 -15.41 20.57
CA CYS A 536 -8.47 -14.87 20.89
C CYS A 536 -8.36 -13.97 22.14
N VAL A 537 -9.45 -13.50 22.77
CA VAL A 537 -9.38 -12.73 24.03
C VAL A 537 -10.53 -13.05 25.01
N ASN A 538 -10.75 -14.32 25.35
CA ASN A 538 -11.17 -14.76 26.70
C ASN A 538 -11.46 -16.28 26.76
N PRO A 539 -10.77 -17.06 27.62
CA PRO A 539 -11.30 -18.30 28.17
C PRO A 539 -12.07 -18.00 29.48
N LEU A 540 -12.95 -16.98 29.45
CA LEU A 540 -13.80 -16.56 30.55
C LEU A 540 -15.19 -16.26 29.99
N PHE A 541 -16.22 -16.74 30.69
CA PHE A 541 -17.63 -16.80 30.28
C PHE A 541 -18.00 -17.94 29.30
N LEU A 542 -18.10 -19.14 29.86
CA LEU A 542 -19.02 -20.16 29.35
C LEU A 542 -20.46 -19.61 29.40
N THR A 543 -21.20 -19.74 28.29
CA THR A 543 -22.62 -19.38 28.21
C THR A 543 -23.50 -20.42 28.92
N ASN A 544 -23.55 -20.35 30.25
CA ASN A 544 -24.55 -21.09 31.01
C ASN A 544 -25.94 -20.48 30.77
N LYS A 545 -26.75 -21.17 29.98
CA LYS A 545 -28.21 -21.08 30.08
C LYS A 545 -28.61 -21.56 31.48
N ASP A 546 -28.91 -20.66 32.42
CA ASP A 546 -30.16 -20.76 33.19
C ASP A 546 -30.54 -19.52 34.01
N LYS A 547 -31.84 -19.47 34.29
CA LYS A 547 -32.68 -18.32 34.66
C LYS A 547 -32.41 -17.64 36.01
N SER A 548 -32.71 -16.34 36.02
CA SER A 548 -33.33 -15.55 37.12
C SER A 548 -32.51 -15.15 38.37
N LYS A 549 -32.25 -13.83 38.52
CA LYS A 549 -32.95 -12.93 39.49
C LYS A 549 -32.47 -11.47 39.37
N ALA A 550 -33.18 -10.58 40.07
CA ALA A 550 -33.17 -9.10 39.94
C ALA A 550 -31.90 -8.41 40.50
N PRO A 551 -31.66 -7.10 40.22
CA PRO A 551 -30.38 -6.44 40.48
C PRO A 551 -30.22 -5.95 41.91
N ALA A 552 -28.96 -5.78 42.34
CA ALA A 552 -28.59 -5.15 43.61
C ALA A 552 -27.57 -4.03 43.40
N HIS A 553 -27.61 -3.01 44.26
CA HIS A 553 -26.92 -1.74 44.13
C HIS A 553 -25.39 -1.84 44.16
N VAL A 554 -24.74 -0.93 43.41
CA VAL A 554 -23.34 -0.56 43.61
C VAL A 554 -23.29 0.68 44.51
N ASN A 555 -22.58 0.59 45.63
CA ASN A 555 -22.04 1.76 46.32
C ASN A 555 -20.51 1.74 46.14
N MET A 556 -19.95 2.86 45.69
CA MET A 556 -18.52 3.13 45.85
C MET A 556 -18.28 3.73 47.23
N ASP A 557 -17.23 3.28 47.91
CA ASP A 557 -16.52 4.08 48.92
C ASP A 557 -15.04 3.68 48.92
N SER A 558 -14.20 4.59 49.40
CA SER A 558 -12.78 4.69 49.01
C SER A 558 -11.77 4.09 50.01
N ASP A 559 -10.54 3.95 49.49
CA ASP A 559 -9.26 3.90 50.21
C ASP A 559 -8.96 2.72 51.17
N ILE A 560 -7.82 2.05 50.92
CA ILE A 560 -6.58 2.17 51.73
C ILE A 560 -5.54 1.14 51.24
N TYR A 561 -4.32 1.62 50.98
CA TYR A 561 -3.13 0.80 50.74
C TYR A 561 -2.48 0.41 52.08
N SER A 562 -2.49 -0.88 52.47
CA SER A 562 -1.39 -1.55 53.20
C SER A 562 -1.76 -2.99 53.57
N GLY A 563 -0.82 -3.94 53.44
CA GLY A 563 -0.96 -5.27 54.03
C GLY A 563 -0.37 -6.40 53.20
N ILE A 564 0.86 -6.81 53.50
CA ILE A 564 1.43 -8.07 53.00
C ILE A 564 0.82 -9.21 53.82
N HIS A 565 0.01 -10.05 53.21
CA HIS A 565 -0.20 -11.42 53.68
C HIS A 565 -0.28 -12.39 52.50
N GLN A 566 0.59 -13.40 52.53
CA GLN A 566 0.45 -14.58 51.70
C GLN A 566 -0.84 -15.32 52.10
N VAL A 567 -1.79 -15.40 51.18
CA VAL A 567 -2.80 -16.45 51.20
C VAL A 567 -2.61 -17.26 49.93
N ALA A 568 -2.30 -18.54 50.10
CA ALA A 568 -2.27 -19.47 48.98
C ALA A 568 -3.70 -19.64 48.46
N ILE A 569 -3.92 -19.27 47.20
CA ILE A 569 -5.12 -19.65 46.45
C ILE A 569 -4.66 -20.70 45.45
N GLU A 570 -4.96 -21.96 45.75
CA GLU A 570 -4.89 -23.04 44.77
C GLU A 570 -5.97 -22.80 43.71
N PRO A 571 -5.63 -22.65 42.42
CA PRO A 571 -6.62 -22.58 41.35
C PRO A 571 -6.94 -24.01 40.89
N ASP A 572 -7.54 -24.81 41.78
CA ASP A 572 -7.86 -26.19 41.47
C ASP A 572 -9.23 -26.28 40.77
N LEU A 573 -9.21 -26.12 39.43
CA LEU A 573 -10.30 -26.49 38.52
C LEU A 573 -9.81 -26.58 37.07
N ILE A 574 -8.75 -27.37 36.84
CA ILE A 574 -8.42 -27.89 35.50
C ILE A 574 -8.64 -29.40 35.52
N ARG A 575 -9.84 -29.85 35.10
CA ARG A 575 -9.96 -31.24 34.63
C ARG A 575 -9.27 -31.35 33.29
N SER A 576 -8.18 -32.10 33.26
CA SER A 576 -7.49 -32.47 32.03
C SER A 576 -8.39 -33.31 31.13
N THR A 577 -8.89 -32.72 30.05
CA THR A 577 -9.31 -33.48 28.86
C THR A 577 -8.13 -33.54 27.90
N ASN A 578 -7.25 -34.52 28.12
CA ASN A 578 -6.32 -34.96 27.08
C ASN A 578 -7.14 -35.50 25.89
N GLN A 579 -6.73 -35.18 24.66
CA GLN A 579 -6.51 -36.12 23.52
C GLN A 579 -6.68 -35.50 22.12
N ASP A 580 -7.24 -34.30 21.98
CA ASP A 580 -7.40 -33.70 20.64
C ASP A 580 -6.11 -33.07 20.10
N THR A 581 -5.70 -33.55 18.93
CA THR A 581 -4.50 -33.09 18.22
C THR A 581 -4.73 -31.72 17.59
N ALA A 582 -4.08 -30.69 18.12
CA ALA A 582 -4.09 -29.36 17.51
C ALA A 582 -3.46 -29.39 16.11
N MET A 583 -4.30 -29.19 15.08
CA MET A 583 -3.83 -28.99 13.72
C MET A 583 -3.53 -27.50 13.55
N VAL A 584 -2.26 -27.14 13.34
CA VAL A 584 -1.87 -25.76 13.04
C VAL A 584 -2.43 -25.40 11.67
N SER A 585 -3.56 -24.68 11.60
CA SER A 585 -4.11 -24.16 10.35
C SER A 585 -3.29 -22.97 9.83
N LEU A 586 -3.63 -22.44 8.65
CA LEU A 586 -3.08 -21.16 8.18
C LEU A 586 -3.39 -20.04 9.19
N ASN A 587 -4.63 -20.00 9.69
CA ASN A 587 -5.05 -19.05 10.72
C ASN A 587 -4.27 -19.21 12.03
N ASP A 588 -3.80 -20.42 12.37
CA ASP A 588 -2.96 -20.65 13.56
C ASP A 588 -1.50 -20.24 13.38
N CYS A 589 -0.98 -20.19 12.15
CA CYS A 589 0.28 -19.49 11.86
C CYS A 589 0.12 -17.97 12.00
N LEU A 590 -0.99 -17.45 11.48
CA LEU A 590 -1.35 -16.03 11.56
C LEU A 590 -1.89 -15.62 12.96
N ALA A 591 -2.04 -16.56 13.90
CA ALA A 591 -2.68 -16.37 15.21
C ALA A 591 -1.90 -15.51 16.22
N CYS A 592 -0.86 -14.82 15.77
CA CYS A 592 -0.59 -13.50 16.32
C CYS A 592 -1.70 -12.53 15.86
N SER A 593 -2.91 -12.64 16.42
CA SER A 593 -4.01 -11.71 16.14
C SER A 593 -3.53 -10.26 16.36
N GLY A 594 -3.46 -9.49 15.28
CA GLY A 594 -2.95 -8.12 15.26
C GLY A 594 -1.44 -7.95 15.01
N CYS A 595 -0.68 -9.00 14.65
CA CYS A 595 0.71 -8.84 14.17
C CYS A 595 0.89 -9.11 12.67
N VAL A 596 0.05 -9.93 12.03
CA VAL A 596 0.04 -10.00 10.55
C VAL A 596 -1.08 -9.09 10.04
N THR A 597 -0.73 -8.13 9.19
CA THR A 597 -1.67 -7.22 8.54
C THR A 597 -2.25 -7.85 7.27
N SER A 598 -3.37 -7.34 6.76
CA SER A 598 -3.95 -7.80 5.49
C SER A 598 -2.96 -7.65 4.32
N ALA A 599 -2.17 -6.57 4.30
CA ALA A 599 -1.07 -6.39 3.35
C ALA A 599 -0.01 -7.49 3.43
N GLU A 600 0.36 -7.96 4.63
CA GLU A 600 1.29 -9.06 4.83
C GLU A 600 0.70 -10.42 4.45
N SER A 601 -0.59 -10.65 4.73
CA SER A 601 -1.31 -11.83 4.21
C SER A 601 -1.28 -11.88 2.68
N ILE A 602 -1.21 -10.74 2.00
CA ILE A 602 -1.04 -10.68 0.54
C ILE A 602 0.42 -10.90 0.12
N LEU A 603 1.41 -10.38 0.86
CA LEU A 603 2.83 -10.73 0.63
C LEU A 603 3.10 -12.25 0.78
N ILE A 604 2.29 -12.95 1.59
CA ILE A 604 2.26 -14.42 1.72
C ILE A 604 1.60 -15.08 0.50
N SER A 605 0.53 -14.51 -0.08
CA SER A 605 -0.17 -15.12 -1.23
C SER A 605 0.50 -14.82 -2.59
N GLN A 606 1.21 -13.70 -2.71
CA GLN A 606 1.99 -13.34 -3.90
C GLN A 606 3.12 -14.34 -4.19
N GLN A 607 3.75 -14.88 -3.15
CA GLN A 607 4.74 -15.95 -3.29
C GLN A 607 3.99 -17.28 -3.35
N SER A 608 4.00 -17.97 -4.49
CA SER A 608 3.26 -19.22 -4.67
C SER A 608 3.91 -20.16 -5.69
N ALA A 609 3.44 -21.39 -5.73
CA ALA A 609 3.80 -22.36 -6.78
C ALA A 609 3.52 -21.81 -8.20
N ALA A 610 2.40 -21.09 -8.39
CA ALA A 610 2.03 -20.50 -9.67
C ALA A 610 2.99 -19.37 -10.09
N GLU A 611 3.38 -18.50 -9.16
CA GLU A 611 4.34 -17.42 -9.41
C GLU A 611 5.72 -17.99 -9.78
N PHE A 612 6.19 -19.00 -9.04
CA PHE A 612 7.45 -19.68 -9.34
C PHE A 612 7.47 -20.31 -10.74
N LEU A 613 6.38 -20.98 -11.13
CA LEU A 613 6.25 -21.59 -12.47
C LEU A 613 6.16 -20.53 -13.57
N THR A 614 5.38 -19.46 -13.36
CA THR A 614 5.26 -18.33 -14.30
C THR A 614 6.61 -17.64 -14.53
N ALA A 615 7.39 -17.39 -13.47
CA ALA A 615 8.73 -16.83 -13.58
C ALA A 615 9.67 -17.74 -14.38
N LEU A 616 9.63 -19.05 -14.12
CA LEU A 616 10.44 -20.06 -14.81
C LEU A 616 10.09 -20.17 -16.29
N GLU A 617 8.80 -20.12 -16.65
CA GLU A 617 8.36 -20.09 -18.06
C GLU A 617 8.75 -18.80 -18.77
N THR A 618 8.58 -17.65 -18.11
CA THR A 618 8.82 -16.31 -18.69
C THR A 618 10.30 -16.03 -18.93
N HIS A 619 11.17 -16.38 -17.97
CA HIS A 619 12.60 -16.04 -18.01
C HIS A 619 13.52 -17.25 -18.25
N ARG A 620 12.97 -18.32 -18.85
CA ARG A 620 13.62 -19.63 -19.04
C ARG A 620 15.02 -19.61 -19.68
N HIS A 621 15.32 -18.58 -20.46
CA HIS A 621 16.57 -18.44 -21.21
C HIS A 621 17.46 -17.29 -20.72
N ASP A 622 16.95 -16.42 -19.85
CA ASP A 622 17.63 -15.18 -19.45
C ASP A 622 18.07 -15.19 -17.98
N TRP A 623 17.44 -16.01 -17.13
CA TRP A 623 17.71 -16.11 -15.69
C TRP A 623 18.20 -17.50 -15.28
N GLN A 624 19.10 -17.54 -14.28
CA GLN A 624 19.55 -18.76 -13.63
C GLN A 624 18.64 -19.07 -12.43
N PHE A 625 17.86 -20.15 -12.52
CA PHE A 625 16.95 -20.59 -11.46
C PHE A 625 17.65 -21.50 -10.45
N VAL A 626 17.58 -21.13 -9.16
CA VAL A 626 18.14 -21.87 -8.03
C VAL A 626 17.03 -22.18 -7.02
N VAL A 627 16.93 -23.44 -6.58
CA VAL A 627 15.97 -23.87 -5.53
C VAL A 627 16.72 -24.40 -4.31
N THR A 628 16.46 -23.86 -3.13
CA THR A 628 17.03 -24.37 -1.86
C THR A 628 15.97 -25.08 -1.02
N LEU A 629 16.21 -26.33 -0.65
CA LEU A 629 15.31 -27.15 0.17
C LEU A 629 15.69 -27.06 1.66
N SER A 630 14.72 -26.79 2.55
CA SER A 630 14.95 -26.96 3.99
C SER A 630 14.99 -28.45 4.37
N PRO A 631 15.87 -28.86 5.31
CA PRO A 631 15.87 -30.22 5.86
C PRO A 631 14.51 -30.70 6.40
N GLN A 632 13.73 -29.80 7.03
CA GLN A 632 12.40 -30.08 7.57
C GLN A 632 11.36 -30.29 6.46
N ALA A 633 11.41 -29.49 5.39
CA ALA A 633 10.53 -29.64 4.23
C ALA A 633 10.85 -30.93 3.46
N ARG A 634 12.14 -31.24 3.24
CA ARG A 634 12.59 -32.53 2.66
C ARG A 634 12.10 -33.73 3.49
N ALA A 635 12.17 -33.66 4.81
CA ALA A 635 11.66 -34.71 5.69
C ALA A 635 10.14 -34.86 5.59
N SER A 636 9.39 -33.77 5.42
CA SER A 636 7.93 -33.79 5.19
C SER A 636 7.57 -34.53 3.90
N VAL A 637 8.21 -34.19 2.77
CA VAL A 637 8.00 -34.87 1.48
C VAL A 637 8.41 -36.34 1.57
N ALA A 638 9.57 -36.64 2.16
CA ALA A 638 10.07 -38.01 2.31
C ALA A 638 9.11 -38.90 3.14
N ALA A 639 8.56 -38.37 4.24
CA ALA A 639 7.59 -39.07 5.07
C ALA A 639 6.22 -39.27 4.37
N HIS A 640 5.80 -38.32 3.54
CA HIS A 640 4.57 -38.42 2.76
C HIS A 640 4.65 -39.53 1.69
N PHE A 641 5.73 -39.54 0.89
CA PHE A 641 5.94 -40.52 -0.17
C PHE A 641 6.62 -41.82 0.30
N ASN A 642 6.92 -41.96 1.60
CA ASN A 642 7.61 -43.10 2.20
C ASN A 642 8.97 -43.42 1.53
N LEU A 643 9.75 -42.38 1.25
CA LEU A 643 11.06 -42.45 0.60
C LEU A 643 12.21 -42.25 1.61
N PRO A 644 13.37 -42.90 1.45
CA PRO A 644 14.59 -42.53 2.16
C PRO A 644 14.99 -41.07 1.86
N LEU A 645 15.47 -40.31 2.85
CA LEU A 645 15.77 -38.88 2.70
C LEU A 645 16.70 -38.55 1.51
N ALA A 646 17.76 -39.34 1.30
CA ALA A 646 18.71 -39.12 0.21
C ALA A 646 18.10 -39.40 -1.18
N ALA A 647 17.27 -40.45 -1.29
CA ALA A 647 16.51 -40.75 -2.50
C ALA A 647 15.46 -39.66 -2.78
N CYS A 648 14.75 -39.19 -1.74
CA CYS A 648 13.82 -38.07 -1.84
C CYS A 648 14.50 -36.81 -2.36
N HIS A 649 15.66 -36.43 -1.81
CA HIS A 649 16.44 -35.29 -2.31
C HIS A 649 16.79 -35.46 -3.80
N ARG A 650 17.39 -36.60 -4.19
CA ARG A 650 17.75 -36.84 -5.61
C ARG A 650 16.54 -36.87 -6.56
N LYS A 651 15.38 -37.34 -6.12
CA LYS A 651 14.14 -37.33 -6.92
C LYS A 651 13.56 -35.91 -7.06
N LEU A 652 13.62 -35.10 -6.01
CA LEU A 652 13.29 -33.67 -6.09
C LEU A 652 14.25 -32.90 -7.01
N VAL A 653 15.56 -33.21 -6.99
CA VAL A 653 16.54 -32.65 -7.93
C VAL A 653 16.16 -33.01 -9.38
N THR A 654 15.80 -34.27 -9.66
CA THR A 654 15.29 -34.68 -10.99
C THR A 654 14.07 -33.87 -11.40
N TYR A 655 13.08 -33.74 -10.50
CA TYR A 655 11.83 -33.02 -10.75
C TYR A 655 12.07 -31.53 -11.07
N PHE A 656 12.81 -30.80 -10.22
CA PHE A 656 13.09 -29.38 -10.45
C PHE A 656 13.93 -29.14 -11.72
N ARG A 657 14.89 -30.02 -12.04
CA ARG A 657 15.63 -29.98 -13.31
C ARG A 657 14.72 -30.19 -14.53
N GLN A 658 13.69 -31.02 -14.44
CA GLN A 658 12.72 -31.23 -15.53
C GLN A 658 11.85 -29.99 -15.80
N LEU A 659 11.54 -29.19 -14.78
CA LEU A 659 10.89 -27.88 -14.97
C LEU A 659 11.82 -26.91 -15.71
N GLY A 660 13.07 -26.81 -15.24
CA GLY A 660 14.12 -25.93 -15.79
C GLY A 660 14.98 -25.25 -14.72
N VAL A 661 14.94 -25.73 -13.48
CA VAL A 661 15.83 -25.25 -12.41
C VAL A 661 17.25 -25.72 -12.69
N HIS A 662 18.20 -24.79 -12.58
CA HIS A 662 19.60 -25.01 -12.91
C HIS A 662 20.37 -25.66 -11.76
N VAL A 663 20.10 -25.23 -10.53
CA VAL A 663 20.79 -25.69 -9.31
C VAL A 663 19.77 -25.96 -8.22
N VAL A 664 19.89 -27.11 -7.54
CA VAL A 664 19.05 -27.49 -6.40
C VAL A 664 19.95 -27.76 -5.19
N LEU A 665 19.74 -27.01 -4.12
CA LEU A 665 20.57 -26.96 -2.91
C LEU A 665 19.81 -27.45 -1.68
N ASP A 666 20.52 -27.64 -0.58
CA ASP A 666 19.95 -27.94 0.73
C ASP A 666 20.40 -26.90 1.76
N ALA A 667 19.50 -26.51 2.67
CA ALA A 667 19.80 -25.43 3.62
C ALA A 667 20.84 -25.79 4.70
N ALA A 668 21.27 -27.05 4.80
CA ALA A 668 22.20 -27.53 5.83
C ALA A 668 23.51 -26.73 5.93
N CYS A 669 24.04 -26.15 4.84
CA CYS A 669 25.20 -25.26 4.93
C CYS A 669 24.89 -23.96 5.67
N ALA A 670 23.73 -23.37 5.43
CA ALA A 670 23.30 -22.15 6.11
C ALA A 670 22.82 -22.42 7.54
N ASP A 671 22.26 -23.60 7.82
CA ASP A 671 21.98 -24.05 9.19
C ASP A 671 23.29 -24.12 10.00
N ASP A 672 24.33 -24.78 9.46
CA ASP A 672 25.65 -24.87 10.09
C ASP A 672 26.29 -23.49 10.29
N LEU A 673 26.21 -22.58 9.31
CA LEU A 673 26.68 -21.20 9.44
C LEU A 673 25.91 -20.41 10.52
N ALA A 674 24.59 -20.53 10.57
CA ALA A 674 23.77 -19.85 11.57
C ALA A 674 24.08 -20.33 13.00
N LEU A 675 24.40 -21.62 13.18
CA LEU A 675 24.83 -22.17 14.47
C LEU A 675 26.22 -21.66 14.88
N LEU A 676 27.15 -21.56 13.92
CA LEU A 676 28.49 -21.04 14.14
C LEU A 676 28.49 -19.56 14.52
N GLU A 677 27.71 -18.73 13.83
CA GLU A 677 27.62 -17.31 14.13
C GLU A 677 26.85 -17.04 15.44
N ALA A 678 25.72 -17.70 15.66
CA ALA A 678 24.94 -17.52 16.88
C ALA A 678 25.70 -17.97 18.16
N ARG A 679 26.53 -19.02 18.10
CA ARG A 679 27.33 -19.41 19.28
C ARG A 679 28.44 -18.41 19.58
N ALA A 680 29.06 -17.82 18.55
CA ALA A 680 30.09 -16.81 18.71
C ALA A 680 29.49 -15.51 19.27
N GLU A 681 28.32 -15.10 18.73
CA GLU A 681 27.52 -13.99 19.24
C GLU A 681 27.14 -14.18 20.72
N PHE A 682 26.67 -15.38 21.10
CA PHE A 682 26.38 -15.69 22.50
C PHE A 682 27.61 -15.56 23.40
N VAL A 683 28.74 -16.16 23.01
CA VAL A 683 29.99 -16.13 23.79
C VAL A 683 30.51 -14.69 23.95
N ALA A 684 30.42 -13.87 22.90
CA ALA A 684 30.76 -12.45 22.97
C ALA A 684 29.85 -11.69 23.95
N ARG A 685 28.52 -11.83 23.84
CA ARG A 685 27.56 -11.21 24.78
C ARG A 685 27.77 -11.68 26.22
N TYR A 686 28.07 -12.96 26.44
CA TYR A 686 28.31 -13.51 27.78
C TYR A 686 29.59 -12.94 28.41
N ARG A 687 30.70 -12.89 27.67
CA ARG A 687 31.96 -12.28 28.13
C ARG A 687 31.76 -10.80 28.46
N ASN A 688 31.08 -10.05 27.60
CA ASN A 688 30.81 -8.61 27.80
C ASN A 688 29.88 -8.31 29.00
N ARG A 689 28.94 -9.20 29.33
CA ARG A 689 28.07 -9.04 30.53
C ARG A 689 28.85 -9.17 31.84
N GLN A 690 29.98 -9.87 31.85
CA GLN A 690 30.81 -9.98 33.05
C GLN A 690 31.66 -8.72 33.30
N THR A 691 31.92 -7.91 32.27
CA THR A 691 32.75 -6.70 32.37
C THR A 691 31.93 -5.41 32.57
N LEU A 692 30.63 -5.40 32.22
CA LEU A 692 29.77 -4.22 32.29
C LEU A 692 28.54 -4.45 33.17
N PRO A 693 28.24 -3.59 34.17
CA PRO A 693 27.00 -3.67 34.92
C PRO A 693 25.81 -3.37 33.99
N TRP A 694 24.84 -4.28 33.94
CA TRP A 694 23.68 -4.15 33.06
C TRP A 694 22.91 -2.84 33.34
N THR A 695 22.90 -1.95 32.37
CA THR A 695 22.02 -0.78 32.32
C THR A 695 20.77 -1.14 31.52
N ARG A 696 19.60 -0.71 32.02
CA ARG A 696 18.33 -0.88 31.31
C ARG A 696 18.38 -0.08 30.00
N PRO A 697 18.16 -0.69 28.82
CA PRO A 697 18.00 0.06 27.57
C PRO A 697 16.89 1.10 27.71
N PRO A 698 17.01 2.30 27.10
CA PRO A 698 15.93 3.27 27.06
C PRO A 698 14.63 2.60 26.58
N SER A 699 13.51 2.93 27.21
CA SER A 699 12.22 2.50 26.67
C SER A 699 12.00 3.20 25.34
N SER A 700 11.90 2.45 24.23
CA SER A 700 11.56 2.98 22.92
C SER A 700 10.24 3.77 23.02
N ARG A 701 10.31 5.09 22.83
CA ARG A 701 9.13 5.91 22.59
C ARG A 701 8.79 5.83 21.10
N PRO A 702 7.52 5.60 20.70
CA PRO A 702 7.12 5.86 19.34
C PRO A 702 7.19 7.37 19.08
N VAL A 703 7.83 7.78 17.99
CA VAL A 703 7.94 9.18 17.56
C VAL A 703 7.69 9.23 16.05
N SER A 704 6.49 9.62 15.64
CA SER A 704 6.10 9.78 14.22
C SER A 704 6.15 8.51 13.35
N SER A 705 5.49 8.56 12.19
CA SER A 705 5.56 7.55 11.13
C SER A 705 6.79 7.68 10.23
N THR A 706 7.59 8.74 10.40
CA THR A 706 8.67 9.13 9.47
C THR A 706 10.10 9.08 10.03
N GLN A 707 10.31 8.85 11.33
CA GLN A 707 11.65 8.71 11.94
C GLN A 707 11.67 7.71 13.11
N THR A 708 12.44 6.63 13.00
CA THR A 708 12.79 5.77 14.14
C THR A 708 14.14 6.20 14.75
N ASP A 709 14.14 7.34 15.43
CA ASP A 709 15.32 7.81 16.16
C ASP A 709 15.63 6.91 17.37
N TYR A 710 16.73 6.18 17.28
CA TYR A 710 17.63 5.98 18.41
C TYR A 710 18.86 6.85 18.17
N TYR A 711 18.99 7.92 18.97
CA TYR A 711 20.15 8.82 19.14
C TYR A 711 21.10 8.99 17.94
N ASP A 712 21.11 10.23 17.43
CA ASP A 712 22.01 10.78 16.41
C ASP A 712 23.44 10.16 16.44
N ALA A 713 23.79 9.48 15.34
CA ALA A 713 25.01 8.69 15.20
C ALA A 713 26.29 9.54 14.99
N ALA A 714 26.19 10.86 15.07
CA ALA A 714 27.31 11.79 14.89
C ALA A 714 28.30 11.87 16.08
N ALA A 715 28.05 11.15 17.18
CA ALA A 715 28.88 11.22 18.39
C ALA A 715 29.38 9.84 18.89
N THR A 716 30.70 9.63 18.74
CA THR A 716 31.61 8.74 19.52
C THR A 716 31.41 7.22 19.48
N ASP A 717 32.32 6.54 18.76
CA ASP A 717 33.13 5.36 19.14
C ASP A 717 32.66 4.38 20.26
N GLU A 718 31.42 3.87 20.26
CA GLU A 718 31.04 2.68 21.07
C GLU A 718 30.18 1.62 20.32
N PRO A 719 30.20 0.33 20.73
CA PRO A 719 29.53 -0.77 20.02
C PRO A 719 27.98 -0.79 20.20
N PRO A 720 27.24 -1.45 19.29
CA PRO A 720 25.82 -1.16 19.04
C PRO A 720 24.81 -1.83 20.00
N SER A 721 23.59 -1.30 20.00
CA SER A 721 22.43 -1.54 20.90
C SER A 721 21.81 -2.96 20.96
N HIS A 722 22.51 -4.03 20.57
CA HIS A 722 22.02 -5.41 20.58
C HIS A 722 22.96 -6.39 21.34
N VAL A 723 23.38 -6.06 22.56
CA VAL A 723 24.34 -6.88 23.36
C VAL A 723 23.72 -7.50 24.63
N ALA A 724 22.40 -7.46 24.78
CA ALA A 724 21.75 -7.87 26.03
C ALA A 724 21.62 -9.41 26.17
N LEU A 725 21.59 -9.89 27.43
CA LEU A 725 21.22 -11.25 27.79
C LEU A 725 19.93 -11.27 28.65
N PRO A 726 19.02 -12.26 28.51
CA PRO A 726 19.16 -13.48 27.71
C PRO A 726 19.23 -13.21 26.21
N MET A 727 20.07 -13.93 25.48
CA MET A 727 20.02 -13.89 24.02
C MET A 727 18.88 -14.78 23.53
N LEU A 728 18.02 -14.25 22.66
CA LEU A 728 16.83 -14.91 22.13
C LEU A 728 17.08 -15.28 20.66
N THR A 729 16.67 -16.46 20.21
CA THR A 729 16.86 -16.86 18.80
C THR A 729 16.12 -15.96 17.82
N SER A 730 16.64 -15.90 16.60
CA SER A 730 16.15 -15.08 15.48
C SER A 730 15.60 -15.89 14.30
N SER A 731 15.86 -17.21 14.26
CA SER A 731 15.56 -18.09 13.13
C SER A 731 14.06 -18.28 12.83
N CYS A 732 13.19 -17.98 13.79
CA CYS A 732 11.74 -18.10 13.71
C CYS A 732 11.06 -16.76 13.31
N PRO A 733 10.60 -16.60 12.05
CA PRO A 733 10.04 -15.33 11.57
C PRO A 733 8.73 -14.91 12.28
N GLY A 734 7.84 -15.84 12.63
CA GLY A 734 6.63 -15.52 13.40
C GLY A 734 6.93 -14.94 14.80
N TRP A 735 8.02 -15.40 15.43
CA TRP A 735 8.52 -14.81 16.66
C TRP A 735 9.09 -13.40 16.44
N ILE A 736 9.90 -13.21 15.39
CA ILE A 736 10.44 -11.89 15.02
C ILE A 736 9.31 -10.87 14.78
N CYS A 737 8.30 -11.24 13.97
CA CYS A 737 7.14 -10.38 13.69
C CYS A 737 6.40 -9.98 14.98
N TYR A 738 6.18 -10.95 15.88
CA TYR A 738 5.58 -10.70 17.19
C TYR A 738 6.44 -9.78 18.09
N ALA A 739 7.76 -9.92 18.04
CA ALA A 739 8.67 -9.07 18.80
C ALA A 739 8.69 -7.62 18.27
N GLU A 740 8.83 -7.43 16.96
CA GLU A 740 8.91 -6.12 16.31
C GLU A 740 7.63 -5.28 16.47
N LYS A 741 6.45 -5.93 16.48
CA LYS A 741 5.13 -5.25 16.55
C LYS A 741 4.51 -5.18 17.94
N SER A 742 4.56 -6.27 18.68
CA SER A 742 3.88 -6.36 19.99
C SER A 742 4.82 -6.15 21.17
N ASN A 743 6.13 -6.37 21.02
CA ASN A 743 7.08 -6.35 22.14
C ASN A 743 8.46 -5.74 21.79
N PRO A 744 8.55 -4.48 21.32
CA PRO A 744 9.82 -3.89 20.87
C PRO A 744 10.92 -3.85 21.96
N ASN A 745 10.55 -3.91 23.24
CA ASN A 745 11.48 -4.10 24.36
C ASN A 745 12.28 -5.44 24.30
N ALA A 746 11.92 -6.37 23.43
CA ALA A 746 12.62 -7.64 23.19
C ALA A 746 13.79 -7.50 22.21
N LEU A 747 13.78 -6.50 21.32
CA LEU A 747 14.73 -6.37 20.20
C LEU A 747 16.22 -6.31 20.62
N PRO A 748 16.63 -5.68 21.75
CA PRO A 748 18.02 -5.71 22.20
C PRO A 748 18.52 -7.11 22.60
N TYR A 749 17.61 -8.04 22.87
CA TYR A 749 17.88 -9.40 23.32
C TYR A 749 17.92 -10.41 22.15
N ILE A 750 17.36 -10.08 20.99
CA ILE A 750 17.33 -10.98 19.83
C ILE A 750 18.74 -11.12 19.24
N SER A 751 19.12 -12.34 18.86
CA SER A 751 20.31 -12.69 18.09
C SER A 751 20.34 -11.90 16.77
N THR A 752 21.45 -11.29 16.41
CA THR A 752 21.59 -10.57 15.14
C THR A 752 21.83 -11.50 13.97
N THR A 753 22.29 -12.73 14.23
CA THR A 753 22.47 -13.77 13.21
C THR A 753 21.19 -13.96 12.35
N LYS A 754 21.30 -13.87 11.02
CA LYS A 754 20.22 -14.10 10.04
C LYS A 754 19.69 -15.54 10.14
N SER A 755 18.46 -15.78 9.68
CA SER A 755 17.96 -17.15 9.58
C SER A 755 18.62 -17.93 8.43
N PRO A 756 18.63 -19.28 8.47
CA PRO A 756 19.21 -20.11 7.41
C PRO A 756 18.63 -19.84 6.01
N GLN A 757 17.38 -19.39 5.89
CA GLN A 757 16.81 -18.94 4.61
C GLN A 757 17.59 -17.75 4.04
N GLN A 758 17.79 -16.72 4.86
CA GLN A 758 18.40 -15.47 4.41
C GLN A 758 19.91 -15.60 4.24
N ILE A 759 20.56 -16.46 5.03
CA ILE A 759 21.96 -16.84 4.79
C ILE A 759 22.08 -17.55 3.42
N ASN A 760 21.23 -18.54 3.10
CA ASN A 760 21.24 -19.14 1.76
C ASN A 760 20.98 -18.10 0.67
N GLY A 761 20.03 -17.19 0.89
CA GLY A 761 19.73 -16.13 -0.06
C GLY A 761 20.94 -15.27 -0.41
N THR A 762 21.60 -14.72 0.62
CA THR A 762 22.82 -13.94 0.44
C THR A 762 23.95 -14.75 -0.21
N LEU A 763 24.12 -16.03 0.14
CA LEU A 763 25.15 -16.89 -0.47
C LEU A 763 24.85 -17.22 -1.93
N VAL A 764 23.62 -17.57 -2.28
CA VAL A 764 23.19 -17.86 -3.66
C VAL A 764 23.37 -16.63 -4.55
N LYS A 765 22.83 -15.47 -4.11
CA LYS A 765 22.89 -14.21 -4.86
C LYS A 765 24.30 -13.67 -5.04
N ARG A 766 25.27 -14.07 -4.21
CA ARG A 766 26.65 -13.54 -4.27
C ARG A 766 27.69 -14.55 -4.77
N LEU A 767 27.66 -15.81 -4.34
CA LEU A 767 28.65 -16.82 -4.72
C LEU A 767 28.32 -17.49 -6.06
N ILE A 768 27.05 -17.79 -6.32
CA ILE A 768 26.64 -18.45 -7.58
C ILE A 768 26.58 -17.43 -8.72
N SER A 769 26.06 -16.22 -8.44
CA SER A 769 26.03 -15.09 -9.38
C SER A 769 27.42 -14.66 -9.86
N ALA A 770 28.43 -14.63 -8.98
CA ALA A 770 29.79 -14.19 -9.33
C ALA A 770 30.48 -15.01 -10.45
N GLY A 771 29.94 -16.19 -10.80
CA GLY A 771 30.45 -17.01 -11.90
C GLY A 771 29.81 -16.79 -13.28
N GLN A 772 28.68 -16.07 -13.39
CA GLN A 772 27.88 -15.99 -14.63
C GLN A 772 27.31 -14.59 -14.90
N HIS A 773 27.01 -14.27 -16.16
CA HIS A 773 26.48 -12.96 -16.58
C HIS A 773 24.93 -12.87 -16.56
N MET A 774 24.23 -13.82 -15.93
CA MET A 774 22.77 -13.87 -15.91
C MET A 774 22.21 -13.59 -14.50
N PRO A 775 21.08 -12.87 -14.36
CA PRO A 775 20.41 -12.71 -13.08
C PRO A 775 20.02 -14.05 -12.45
N VAL A 776 20.16 -14.17 -11.13
CA VAL A 776 19.79 -15.37 -10.38
C VAL A 776 18.41 -15.18 -9.76
N TYR A 777 17.48 -16.09 -10.05
CA TYR A 777 16.19 -16.23 -9.37
C TYR A 777 16.27 -17.35 -8.34
N HIS A 778 16.15 -17.02 -7.07
CA HIS A 778 16.30 -17.92 -5.93
C HIS A 778 14.96 -18.15 -5.24
N CYS A 779 14.50 -19.41 -5.35
CA CYS A 779 13.31 -19.92 -4.68
C CYS A 779 13.73 -20.82 -3.51
N THR A 780 12.98 -20.81 -2.40
CA THR A 780 13.24 -21.72 -1.27
C THR A 780 12.00 -22.52 -0.88
N VAL A 781 12.19 -23.78 -0.47
CA VAL A 781 11.09 -24.65 0.01
C VAL A 781 11.19 -24.79 1.52
N MET A 782 10.16 -24.33 2.24
CA MET A 782 10.20 -24.06 3.68
C MET A 782 9.03 -24.69 4.46
N PRO A 783 9.20 -24.98 5.76
CA PRO A 783 8.18 -25.63 6.58
C PRO A 783 7.15 -24.65 7.19
N CYS A 784 7.19 -23.36 6.84
CA CYS A 784 6.48 -22.29 7.56
C CYS A 784 6.06 -21.16 6.60
N TYR A 785 4.81 -20.70 6.69
CA TYR A 785 4.32 -19.59 5.84
C TYR A 785 4.98 -18.24 6.16
N ASP A 786 5.33 -17.99 7.42
CA ASP A 786 6.01 -16.74 7.85
C ASP A 786 7.40 -16.57 7.19
N LYS A 787 7.96 -17.63 6.59
CA LYS A 787 9.18 -17.54 5.78
C LYS A 787 8.96 -16.74 4.48
N LYS A 788 7.74 -16.72 3.94
CA LYS A 788 7.32 -15.83 2.85
C LYS A 788 7.37 -14.36 3.29
N LEU A 789 6.86 -14.05 4.50
CA LEU A 789 7.01 -12.73 5.10
C LEU A 789 8.48 -12.36 5.29
N GLU A 790 9.30 -13.29 5.77
CA GLU A 790 10.74 -13.04 5.94
C GLU A 790 11.42 -12.65 4.61
N ALA A 791 11.10 -13.29 3.49
CA ALA A 791 11.62 -12.95 2.17
C ALA A 791 11.15 -11.57 1.65
N SER A 792 9.93 -11.17 1.98
CA SER A 792 9.39 -9.87 1.56
C SER A 792 9.98 -8.65 2.28
N ARG A 793 10.75 -8.82 3.37
CA ARG A 793 11.29 -7.71 4.17
C ARG A 793 12.32 -6.86 3.41
N ASN A 794 12.19 -5.54 3.54
CA ASN A 794 13.17 -4.58 2.99
C ASN A 794 14.59 -4.72 3.58
N ASN A 795 14.75 -5.34 4.76
CA ASN A 795 16.07 -5.65 5.35
C ASN A 795 16.91 -6.64 4.51
N PHE A 796 16.29 -7.33 3.54
CA PHE A 796 16.93 -8.34 2.69
C PHE A 796 16.81 -7.99 1.19
N LEU A 797 16.62 -6.70 0.89
CA LEU A 797 16.72 -6.13 -0.45
C LEU A 797 18.09 -5.43 -0.58
N ASP A 798 18.89 -5.81 -1.58
CA ASP A 798 20.13 -5.10 -1.90
C ASP A 798 19.80 -3.85 -2.72
N ALA A 799 19.86 -2.68 -2.09
CA ALA A 799 19.47 -1.40 -2.68
C ALA A 799 20.38 -0.95 -3.85
N ALA A 800 21.55 -1.58 -4.05
CA ALA A 800 22.44 -1.25 -5.17
C ALA A 800 22.06 -1.98 -6.46
N THR A 801 21.42 -3.15 -6.35
CA THR A 801 21.03 -4.00 -7.49
C THR A 801 19.52 -4.19 -7.62
N ASP A 802 18.73 -3.71 -6.66
CA ASP A 802 17.28 -3.94 -6.49
C ASP A 802 16.91 -5.44 -6.47
N THR A 803 17.81 -6.27 -5.94
CA THR A 803 17.62 -7.73 -5.85
C THR A 803 17.42 -8.18 -4.41
N ARG A 804 16.43 -9.04 -4.17
CA ARG A 804 16.21 -9.68 -2.87
C ARG A 804 17.18 -10.84 -2.64
N ASP A 805 17.50 -11.13 -1.38
CA ASP A 805 18.21 -12.36 -0.97
C ASP A 805 17.41 -13.63 -1.41
N VAL A 806 16.08 -13.57 -1.32
CA VAL A 806 15.15 -14.64 -1.74
C VAL A 806 13.99 -14.02 -2.51
N ASP A 807 13.71 -14.52 -3.73
CA ASP A 807 12.68 -13.96 -4.61
C ASP A 807 11.32 -14.62 -4.39
N CYS A 808 11.30 -15.93 -4.08
CA CYS A 808 10.07 -16.67 -3.78
C CYS A 808 10.30 -17.74 -2.70
N VAL A 809 9.25 -18.03 -1.94
CA VAL A 809 9.24 -19.07 -0.91
C VAL A 809 8.00 -19.95 -1.11
N LEU A 810 8.21 -21.26 -1.25
CA LEU A 810 7.18 -22.29 -1.34
C LEU A 810 7.05 -23.00 0.01
N ALA A 811 5.83 -23.17 0.50
CA ALA A 811 5.56 -24.10 1.59
C ALA A 811 5.75 -25.55 1.12
N ALA A 812 6.09 -26.47 2.02
CA ALA A 812 6.18 -27.90 1.70
C ALA A 812 4.82 -28.48 1.24
N SER A 813 3.70 -27.89 1.66
CA SER A 813 2.36 -28.19 1.11
C SER A 813 2.19 -27.74 -0.35
N GLU A 814 2.69 -26.56 -0.72
CA GLU A 814 2.64 -26.06 -2.11
C GLU A 814 3.54 -26.89 -3.04
N LEU A 815 4.69 -27.36 -2.54
CA LEU A 815 5.49 -28.35 -3.28
C LEU A 815 4.72 -29.68 -3.49
N LEU A 816 3.92 -30.12 -2.52
CA LEU A 816 3.07 -31.30 -2.72
C LEU A 816 1.98 -31.06 -3.78
N GLU A 817 1.43 -29.86 -3.85
CA GLU A 817 0.49 -29.46 -4.91
C GLU A 817 1.16 -29.50 -6.29
N MET A 818 2.37 -28.97 -6.42
CA MET A 818 3.18 -29.06 -7.65
C MET A 818 3.53 -30.50 -8.07
N LEU A 819 3.56 -31.44 -7.12
CA LEU A 819 3.80 -32.87 -7.35
C LEU A 819 2.52 -33.68 -7.64
N GLN A 820 1.33 -33.05 -7.66
CA GLN A 820 0.09 -33.76 -8.00
C GLN A 820 0.14 -34.30 -9.45
N GLY A 821 -0.19 -35.58 -9.61
CA GLY A 821 -0.10 -36.28 -10.89
C GLY A 821 1.31 -36.75 -11.28
N ILE A 822 2.35 -36.43 -10.50
CA ILE A 822 3.73 -36.89 -10.72
C ILE A 822 4.03 -38.12 -9.87
N ASP A 823 4.46 -39.22 -10.51
CA ASP A 823 5.00 -40.38 -9.78
C ASP A 823 6.43 -40.10 -9.29
N LEU A 824 6.55 -39.36 -8.19
CA LEU A 824 7.83 -39.07 -7.54
C LEU A 824 8.58 -40.36 -7.13
N VAL A 825 7.86 -41.44 -6.80
CA VAL A 825 8.46 -42.71 -6.42
C VAL A 825 9.10 -43.38 -7.64
N GLY A 826 8.44 -43.35 -8.80
CA GLY A 826 8.95 -43.84 -10.08
C GLY A 826 10.03 -42.98 -10.74
N LEU A 827 10.14 -41.68 -10.43
CA LEU A 827 11.16 -40.80 -11.02
C LEU A 827 12.60 -41.31 -10.79
N PRO A 828 13.50 -41.26 -11.79
CA PRO A 828 14.89 -41.65 -11.61
C PRO A 828 15.60 -40.71 -10.62
N GLU A 829 16.51 -41.25 -9.83
CA GLU A 829 17.35 -40.46 -8.92
C GLU A 829 18.42 -39.68 -9.71
N ALA A 830 18.50 -38.37 -9.49
CA ALA A 830 19.48 -37.51 -10.16
C ALA A 830 20.92 -37.90 -9.83
N THR A 831 21.78 -38.03 -10.85
CA THR A 831 23.22 -37.93 -10.65
C THR A 831 23.57 -36.49 -10.27
N LEU A 832 24.28 -36.34 -9.16
CA LEU A 832 24.73 -35.06 -8.61
C LEU A 832 26.22 -34.86 -8.92
N THR A 833 26.60 -33.61 -9.17
CA THR A 833 28.01 -33.21 -9.28
C THR A 833 28.68 -33.16 -7.90
N SER A 834 30.01 -33.10 -7.85
CA SER A 834 30.75 -32.96 -6.59
C SER A 834 30.34 -31.70 -5.81
N ASP A 835 30.06 -30.59 -6.51
CA ASP A 835 29.64 -29.34 -5.89
C ASP A 835 28.20 -29.47 -5.35
N GLU A 836 27.28 -30.05 -6.11
CA GLU A 836 25.92 -30.33 -5.61
C GLU A 836 25.94 -31.28 -4.41
N ILE A 837 26.83 -32.27 -4.35
CA ILE A 837 27.02 -33.12 -3.16
C ILE A 837 27.55 -32.28 -1.99
N MET A 838 28.49 -31.36 -2.23
CA MET A 838 29.02 -30.46 -1.19
C MET A 838 27.92 -29.57 -0.58
N TRP A 839 27.01 -29.03 -1.41
CA TRP A 839 25.95 -28.11 -0.98
C TRP A 839 24.60 -28.77 -0.61
N SER A 840 24.39 -30.07 -0.87
CA SER A 840 23.11 -30.77 -0.60
C SER A 840 22.97 -31.40 0.78
N GLY A 841 23.99 -31.25 1.64
CA GLY A 841 24.02 -31.90 2.95
C GLY A 841 24.07 -33.43 2.87
N LEU A 842 24.43 -34.00 1.71
CA LEU A 842 24.61 -35.44 1.53
C LEU A 842 26.01 -35.89 1.93
N ALA A 843 26.15 -37.18 2.22
CA ALA A 843 27.45 -37.84 2.30
C ALA A 843 28.16 -37.82 0.93
N ARG A 844 29.49 -37.97 0.92
CA ARG A 844 30.32 -37.88 -0.32
C ARG A 844 29.97 -38.91 -1.40
N ASP A 845 29.41 -40.05 -1.00
CA ASP A 845 28.89 -41.12 -1.85
C ASP A 845 27.40 -40.93 -2.22
N GLY A 846 26.78 -39.86 -1.70
CA GLY A 846 25.35 -39.58 -1.78
C GLY A 846 24.46 -40.51 -0.96
N SER A 847 24.97 -41.52 -0.24
CA SER A 847 24.12 -42.63 0.23
C SER A 847 23.11 -42.23 1.31
N HIS A 848 23.43 -41.21 2.11
CA HIS A 848 22.62 -40.73 3.23
C HIS A 848 22.75 -39.21 3.43
N VAL A 849 21.82 -38.62 4.21
CA VAL A 849 21.82 -37.21 4.58
C VAL A 849 22.59 -37.01 5.89
N LEU A 850 23.41 -35.97 5.92
CA LEU A 850 24.18 -35.51 7.07
C LEU A 850 23.46 -34.33 7.75
N SER A 851 23.54 -34.26 9.08
CA SER A 851 23.03 -33.13 9.87
C SER A 851 23.92 -32.87 11.08
N SER A 852 24.15 -31.60 11.40
CA SER A 852 24.81 -31.16 12.64
C SER A 852 23.97 -31.33 13.89
N THR A 853 22.69 -31.65 13.76
CA THR A 853 21.81 -31.92 14.89
C THR A 853 21.62 -33.43 15.16
N ALA A 854 22.13 -34.33 14.32
CA ALA A 854 21.79 -35.76 14.40
C ALA A 854 22.44 -36.56 15.54
N ALA A 855 23.54 -36.09 16.16
CA ALA A 855 24.08 -36.74 17.37
C ALA A 855 23.35 -36.32 18.65
N VAL A 856 22.44 -35.35 18.55
CA VAL A 856 21.80 -34.73 19.71
C VAL A 856 20.54 -35.51 20.09
N THR A 857 20.48 -35.95 21.34
CA THR A 857 19.36 -36.71 21.92
C THR A 857 18.20 -35.84 22.43
N GLY A 858 18.13 -34.58 21.96
CA GLY A 858 17.17 -33.55 22.38
C GLY A 858 16.16 -33.14 21.30
N ASP A 859 15.53 -31.98 21.50
CA ASP A 859 14.61 -31.38 20.53
C ASP A 859 15.40 -30.63 19.45
N ILE A 860 15.51 -31.25 18.27
CA ILE A 860 16.34 -30.79 17.16
C ILE A 860 15.54 -30.32 15.95
N GLY A 861 14.21 -30.42 16.00
CA GLY A 861 13.33 -30.16 14.86
C GLY A 861 13.42 -28.73 14.33
N SER A 862 13.90 -27.80 15.16
CA SER A 862 13.96 -26.36 14.90
C SER A 862 15.38 -25.82 14.72
N GLY A 863 16.37 -26.70 14.51
CA GLY A 863 17.78 -26.34 14.25
C GLY A 863 18.72 -26.58 15.43
N GLY A 864 18.20 -26.81 16.65
CA GLY A 864 19.01 -27.25 17.80
C GLY A 864 19.99 -26.19 18.32
N TYR A 865 19.62 -24.90 18.19
CA TYR A 865 20.46 -23.78 18.59
C TYR A 865 20.88 -23.86 20.06
N LEU A 866 19.93 -24.17 20.95
CA LEU A 866 20.15 -24.26 22.39
C LEU A 866 21.19 -25.33 22.72
N GLU A 867 21.07 -26.52 22.14
CA GLU A 867 22.03 -27.60 22.38
C GLU A 867 23.42 -27.22 21.87
N HIS A 868 23.51 -26.72 20.63
CA HIS A 868 24.78 -26.36 20.00
C HIS A 868 25.51 -25.27 20.81
N ILE A 869 24.79 -24.19 21.13
CA ILE A 869 25.36 -23.06 21.86
C ILE A 869 25.67 -23.45 23.30
N PHE A 870 24.85 -24.28 23.97
CA PHE A 870 25.13 -24.72 25.34
C PHE A 870 26.38 -25.59 25.43
N ARG A 871 26.53 -26.59 24.54
CA ARG A 871 27.71 -27.46 24.48
C ARG A 871 28.97 -26.67 24.17
N TYR A 872 28.91 -25.78 23.17
CA TYR A 872 30.03 -24.93 22.82
C TYR A 872 30.41 -23.98 23.96
N ALA A 873 29.43 -23.30 24.58
CA ALA A 873 29.66 -22.41 25.71
C ALA A 873 30.22 -23.13 26.95
N ALA A 874 29.73 -24.33 27.26
CA ALA A 874 30.26 -25.15 28.36
C ALA A 874 31.76 -25.45 28.17
N LYS A 875 32.17 -25.76 26.93
CA LYS A 875 33.57 -26.03 26.59
C LYS A 875 34.43 -24.76 26.52
N GLU A 876 33.97 -23.75 25.79
CA GLU A 876 34.71 -22.51 25.50
C GLU A 876 34.81 -21.55 26.70
N LEU A 877 33.83 -21.54 27.61
CA LEU A 877 33.82 -20.65 28.76
C LEU A 877 34.25 -21.34 30.07
N PHE A 878 34.05 -22.65 30.20
CA PHE A 878 34.27 -23.39 31.45
C PHE A 878 35.11 -24.66 31.31
N ASN A 879 35.56 -25.01 30.10
CA ASN A 879 36.26 -26.26 29.79
C ASN A 879 35.53 -27.53 30.29
N VAL A 880 34.19 -27.53 30.24
CA VAL A 880 33.36 -28.69 30.57
C VAL A 880 32.86 -29.36 29.30
N ASP A 881 33.17 -30.64 29.14
CA ASP A 881 32.57 -31.50 28.13
C ASP A 881 31.17 -31.95 28.60
N CYS A 882 30.14 -31.63 27.83
CA CYS A 882 28.76 -32.02 28.15
C CYS A 882 28.51 -33.52 27.86
N PRO A 883 27.66 -34.19 28.66
CA PRO A 883 27.25 -35.58 28.40
C PRO A 883 26.50 -35.71 27.06
N ASP A 884 26.48 -36.91 26.47
CA ASP A 884 25.80 -37.20 25.19
C ASP A 884 24.30 -36.83 25.20
N GLN A 885 23.66 -36.86 26.37
CA GLN A 885 22.31 -36.35 26.60
C GLN A 885 22.35 -35.23 27.65
N LEU A 886 21.93 -34.02 27.26
CA LEU A 886 21.79 -32.91 28.21
C LEU A 886 20.65 -33.17 29.21
N PRO A 887 20.83 -32.84 30.51
CA PRO A 887 19.83 -33.07 31.55
C PRO A 887 18.75 -31.98 31.51
N TYR A 888 17.83 -32.09 30.56
CA TYR A 888 16.67 -31.19 30.46
C TYR A 888 15.70 -31.41 31.61
N VAL A 889 15.28 -30.31 32.24
CA VAL A 889 14.18 -30.25 33.20
C VAL A 889 12.94 -29.70 32.49
N GLN A 890 11.86 -30.47 32.44
CA GLN A 890 10.60 -30.02 31.90
C GLN A 890 9.95 -28.97 32.83
N GLY A 891 9.44 -27.89 32.25
CA GLY A 891 8.72 -26.84 32.96
C GLY A 891 7.23 -27.12 33.09
N ARG A 892 6.42 -26.06 32.99
CA ARG A 892 4.95 -26.13 33.17
C ARG A 892 4.21 -26.93 32.09
N ASN A 893 4.85 -27.19 30.96
CA ASN A 893 4.34 -27.96 29.83
C ASN A 893 5.55 -28.54 29.07
N ALA A 894 5.30 -29.46 28.13
CA ALA A 894 6.34 -30.10 27.34
C ALA A 894 7.12 -29.11 26.44
N ASP A 895 6.44 -28.06 25.96
CA ASP A 895 6.98 -26.99 25.12
C ASP A 895 7.90 -25.99 25.85
N PHE A 896 8.17 -26.21 27.14
CA PHE A 896 9.08 -25.41 27.94
C PHE A 896 10.06 -26.32 28.69
N LYS A 897 11.35 -26.25 28.35
CA LYS A 897 12.41 -27.06 28.97
C LYS A 897 13.57 -26.18 29.38
N GLU A 898 14.19 -26.48 30.50
CA GLU A 898 15.34 -25.74 31.05
C GLU A 898 16.56 -26.67 31.12
N VAL A 899 17.76 -26.13 30.90
CA VAL A 899 19.02 -26.85 31.14
C VAL A 899 20.04 -25.91 31.81
N SER A 900 20.76 -26.41 32.80
CA SER A 900 21.72 -25.64 33.59
C SER A 900 23.06 -26.35 33.70
N LEU A 901 24.16 -25.58 33.57
CA LEU A 901 25.51 -26.05 33.85
C LEU A 901 25.91 -25.60 35.26
N HIS A 902 26.38 -26.54 36.07
CA HIS A 902 26.93 -26.26 37.40
C HIS A 902 28.43 -26.56 37.44
N VAL A 903 29.24 -25.59 37.85
CA VAL A 903 30.70 -25.73 38.02
C VAL A 903 31.04 -25.34 39.45
N GLY A 904 31.72 -26.22 40.19
CA GLY A 904 32.03 -25.99 41.60
C GLY A 904 30.81 -25.79 42.50
N GLY A 905 29.62 -26.29 42.09
CA GLY A 905 28.36 -26.08 42.80
C GLY A 905 27.61 -24.79 42.47
N VAL A 906 28.16 -23.93 41.59
CA VAL A 906 27.53 -22.67 41.15
C VAL A 906 26.90 -22.87 39.77
N GLU A 907 25.65 -22.40 39.58
CA GLU A 907 24.99 -22.34 38.25
C GLU A 907 25.68 -21.27 37.39
N VAL A 908 26.40 -21.69 36.33
CA VAL A 908 27.19 -20.78 35.47
C VAL A 908 26.54 -20.53 34.10
N LEU A 909 25.75 -21.48 33.62
CA LEU A 909 24.88 -21.33 32.44
C LEU A 909 23.48 -21.85 32.79
N ARG A 910 22.47 -21.20 32.23
CA ARG A 910 21.06 -21.60 32.33
C ARG A 910 20.33 -21.19 31.07
N PHE A 911 19.89 -22.15 30.27
CA PHE A 911 19.25 -21.95 28.97
C PHE A 911 17.80 -22.50 29.02
N ALA A 912 16.94 -22.06 28.10
CA ALA A 912 15.58 -22.61 27.98
C ALA A 912 15.07 -22.76 26.54
N LEU A 913 14.34 -23.84 26.26
CA LEU A 913 13.44 -23.97 25.11
C LEU A 913 12.10 -23.31 25.50
N ALA A 914 11.55 -22.47 24.62
CA ALA A 914 10.27 -21.81 24.82
C ALA A 914 9.46 -21.79 23.53
N TYR A 915 8.76 -22.89 23.25
CA TYR A 915 7.94 -23.05 22.05
C TYR A 915 6.48 -22.66 22.32
N GLY A 916 5.81 -22.07 21.33
CA GLY A 916 4.43 -21.60 21.43
C GLY A 916 4.29 -20.25 22.16
N PHE A 917 3.39 -19.38 21.67
CA PHE A 917 3.23 -18.01 22.19
C PHE A 917 2.97 -17.90 23.70
N ARG A 918 2.31 -18.88 24.32
CA ARG A 918 2.10 -18.94 25.79
C ARG A 918 3.43 -18.95 26.56
N ASN A 919 4.42 -19.68 26.07
CA ASN A 919 5.73 -19.79 26.69
C ASN A 919 6.60 -18.57 26.35
N ILE A 920 6.54 -18.08 25.10
CA ILE A 920 7.18 -16.83 24.67
C ILE A 920 6.76 -15.65 25.54
N GLN A 921 5.44 -15.45 25.74
CA GLN A 921 4.90 -14.42 26.61
C GLN A 921 5.40 -14.56 28.06
N THR A 922 5.55 -15.79 28.55
CA THR A 922 6.08 -16.08 29.89
C THR A 922 7.56 -15.65 30.01
N VAL A 923 8.40 -15.94 29.01
CA VAL A 923 9.79 -15.46 28.95
C VAL A 923 9.82 -13.94 28.88
N LEU A 924 9.03 -13.32 27.99
CA LEU A 924 8.98 -11.87 27.84
C LEU A 924 8.52 -11.14 29.09
N MET A 925 7.57 -11.68 29.85
CA MET A 925 7.20 -11.11 31.15
C MET A 925 8.37 -11.13 32.15
N LYS A 926 9.20 -12.18 32.14
CA LYS A 926 10.42 -12.24 32.96
C LYS A 926 11.46 -11.22 32.48
N VAL A 927 11.67 -11.07 31.17
CA VAL A 927 12.59 -10.06 30.57
C VAL A 927 12.14 -8.63 30.90
N LYS A 928 10.87 -8.28 30.63
CA LYS A 928 10.29 -6.96 30.94
C LYS A 928 10.40 -6.57 32.42
N ARG A 929 10.37 -7.55 33.34
CA ARG A 929 10.50 -7.35 34.79
C ARG A 929 11.95 -7.38 35.30
N ASN A 930 12.94 -7.55 34.41
CA ASN A 930 14.34 -7.82 34.75
C ASN A 930 14.52 -8.98 35.76
N LYS A 931 13.73 -10.04 35.58
CA LYS A 931 13.71 -11.27 36.40
C LYS A 931 13.85 -12.52 35.54
N CYS A 932 14.54 -12.41 34.41
CA CYS A 932 14.82 -13.54 33.52
C CYS A 932 16.09 -14.26 34.00
N PRO A 933 16.01 -15.52 34.44
CA PRO A 933 17.18 -16.26 34.94
C PRO A 933 18.04 -16.86 33.79
N TYR A 934 17.58 -16.74 32.55
CA TYR A 934 18.22 -17.36 31.40
C TYR A 934 19.38 -16.52 30.86
N HIS A 935 20.36 -17.21 30.29
CA HIS A 935 21.44 -16.64 29.50
C HIS A 935 21.11 -16.72 28.01
N PHE A 936 20.42 -17.77 27.58
CA PHE A 936 19.96 -17.98 26.22
C PHE A 936 18.58 -18.62 26.22
N VAL A 937 17.73 -18.27 25.25
CA VAL A 937 16.42 -18.90 25.04
C VAL A 937 16.20 -19.18 23.55
N GLU A 938 16.00 -20.44 23.19
CA GLU A 938 15.53 -20.81 21.86
C GLU A 938 14.00 -20.73 21.82
N ILE A 939 13.52 -19.81 21.00
CA ILE A 939 12.13 -19.45 20.80
C ILE A 939 11.66 -19.93 19.43
N MET A 940 10.51 -20.61 19.42
CA MET A 940 9.76 -20.96 18.22
C MET A 940 8.28 -20.62 18.41
N ALA A 941 7.67 -19.94 17.43
CA ALA A 941 6.27 -19.57 17.45
C ALA A 941 5.32 -20.80 17.46
N CYS A 942 5.67 -21.84 16.71
CA CYS A 942 4.93 -23.09 16.68
C CYS A 942 5.20 -23.91 17.96
N PRO A 943 4.15 -24.43 18.64
CA PRO A 943 4.31 -25.34 19.77
C PRO A 943 4.87 -26.70 19.31
N GLY A 944 5.35 -27.48 20.28
CA GLY A 944 5.67 -28.88 20.11
C GLY A 944 4.52 -29.81 20.47
N LYS A 945 4.87 -31.10 20.54
CA LYS A 945 3.93 -32.21 20.74
C LYS A 945 4.64 -33.35 21.46
N ALA A 946 4.05 -33.82 22.55
CA ALA A 946 4.44 -35.08 23.18
C ALA A 946 4.10 -36.27 22.27
N VAL A 947 5.10 -37.10 22.00
CA VAL A 947 4.95 -38.35 21.25
C VAL A 947 5.16 -39.51 22.21
N GLU A 948 4.08 -40.23 22.50
CA GLU A 948 4.11 -41.46 23.30
C GLU A 948 4.92 -42.53 22.56
N GLY A 949 6.12 -42.84 23.05
CA GLY A 949 6.93 -43.94 22.55
C GLY A 949 6.48 -45.29 23.12
N PRO A 950 6.75 -46.43 22.43
CA PRO A 950 6.63 -47.74 23.06
C PRO A 950 7.61 -47.84 24.25
N ALA A 951 7.06 -48.20 25.42
CA ALA A 951 7.63 -48.00 26.76
C ALA A 951 8.90 -48.82 27.12
N SER A 952 9.78 -49.13 26.15
CA SER A 952 10.94 -50.02 26.37
C SER A 952 12.31 -49.48 25.97
N LYS A 953 12.45 -48.43 25.14
CA LYS A 953 13.80 -47.96 24.70
C LYS A 953 14.06 -46.47 24.43
N ARG A 954 13.11 -45.54 24.53
CA ARG A 954 13.39 -44.09 24.37
C ARG A 954 12.53 -43.27 25.35
N PRO A 955 13.10 -42.26 26.06
CA PRO A 955 12.29 -41.30 26.80
C PRO A 955 11.48 -40.44 25.81
N ASP A 956 10.36 -39.89 26.27
CA ASP A 956 9.43 -39.11 25.44
C ASP A 956 10.13 -37.88 24.85
N VAL A 957 10.40 -37.92 23.54
CA VAL A 957 11.02 -36.79 22.83
C VAL A 957 9.92 -36.01 22.13
N ASP A 958 9.66 -34.80 22.63
CA ASP A 958 8.72 -33.89 21.99
C ASP A 958 9.17 -33.54 20.57
N VAL A 959 8.20 -33.54 19.66
CA VAL A 959 8.38 -33.17 18.25
C VAL A 959 7.79 -31.78 18.06
N GLY A 960 8.63 -30.76 17.91
CA GLY A 960 8.17 -29.38 17.95
C GLY A 960 8.86 -28.34 17.09
N GLY A 961 8.26 -27.15 17.11
CA GLY A 961 8.66 -26.01 16.29
C GLY A 961 8.56 -26.33 14.79
N CYS A 962 9.68 -26.22 14.06
CA CYS A 962 9.65 -26.26 12.59
C CYS A 962 9.17 -27.58 11.97
N LEU A 963 9.29 -28.73 12.65
CA LEU A 963 8.74 -30.00 12.12
C LEU A 963 7.20 -30.04 12.13
N ASN A 964 6.57 -29.23 12.99
CA ASN A 964 5.12 -29.00 13.05
C ASN A 964 4.75 -27.58 12.54
N GLY A 965 5.65 -26.96 11.76
CA GLY A 965 5.39 -25.65 11.15
C GLY A 965 4.20 -25.71 10.21
N GLY A 966 3.36 -24.67 10.19
CA GLY A 966 2.10 -24.74 9.44
C GLY A 966 2.24 -24.74 7.91
N GLY A 967 3.44 -24.54 7.35
CA GLY A 967 3.73 -24.77 5.92
C GLY A 967 4.10 -26.22 5.59
N GLN A 968 4.18 -27.11 6.58
CA GLN A 968 4.41 -28.54 6.37
C GLN A 968 3.19 -29.22 5.73
N ILE A 969 3.44 -30.35 5.05
CA ILE A 969 2.39 -31.21 4.51
C ILE A 969 1.49 -31.71 5.66
N LYS A 970 0.17 -31.58 5.48
CA LYS A 970 -0.85 -32.08 6.41
C LYS A 970 -1.81 -33.03 5.68
N PRO A 971 -2.28 -34.11 6.33
CA PRO A 971 -3.28 -35.00 5.77
C PRO A 971 -4.70 -34.50 6.08
N ALA A 972 -5.70 -35.07 5.40
CA ALA A 972 -7.10 -34.67 5.48
C ALA A 972 -7.80 -34.88 6.85
N THR A 973 -7.16 -35.53 7.84
CA THR A 973 -7.75 -35.75 9.17
C THR A 973 -6.76 -35.48 10.32
N PRO A 974 -7.21 -34.96 11.48
CA PRO A 974 -6.33 -34.69 12.63
C PRO A 974 -5.57 -35.93 13.14
N ALA A 975 -6.24 -37.09 13.19
CA ALA A 975 -5.62 -38.34 13.61
C ALA A 975 -4.51 -38.80 12.66
N ALA A 976 -4.68 -38.62 11.34
CA ALA A 976 -3.61 -38.85 10.38
C ALA A 976 -2.48 -37.82 10.52
N ASN A 977 -2.78 -36.59 10.94
CA ASN A 977 -1.76 -35.55 11.14
C ASN A 977 -0.79 -35.92 12.27
N LYS A 978 -1.29 -36.49 13.38
CA LYS A 978 -0.44 -37.08 14.44
C LYS A 978 0.55 -38.09 13.85
N ALA A 979 0.05 -39.07 13.09
CA ALA A 979 0.88 -40.11 12.50
C ALA A 979 1.84 -39.61 11.41
N LEU A 980 1.50 -38.56 10.67
CA LEU A 980 2.40 -37.97 9.68
C LEU A 980 3.56 -37.23 10.37
N VAL A 981 3.28 -36.35 11.33
CA VAL A 981 4.32 -35.62 12.09
C VAL A 981 5.31 -36.58 12.77
N ASP A 982 4.82 -37.70 13.31
CA ASP A 982 5.67 -38.74 13.91
C ASP A 982 6.60 -39.43 12.89
N LYS A 983 6.14 -39.60 11.64
CA LYS A 983 7.00 -40.05 10.53
C LYS A 983 8.00 -38.98 10.08
N VAL A 984 7.61 -37.70 10.06
CA VAL A 984 8.52 -36.59 9.69
C VAL A 984 9.69 -36.51 10.67
N ASP A 985 9.42 -36.57 11.98
CA ASP A 985 10.46 -36.62 13.00
C ASP A 985 11.33 -37.88 12.88
N THR A 986 10.72 -39.06 12.71
CA THR A 986 11.46 -40.31 12.51
C THR A 986 12.40 -40.22 11.29
N ALA A 987 11.96 -39.62 10.19
CA ALA A 987 12.78 -39.40 9.01
C ALA A 987 13.91 -38.39 9.30
N PHE A 988 13.59 -37.25 9.92
CA PHE A 988 14.55 -36.18 10.24
C PHE A 988 15.65 -36.65 11.19
N ARG A 989 15.30 -37.43 12.22
CA ARG A 989 16.25 -38.09 13.15
C ARG A 989 17.01 -39.27 12.54
N GLY A 990 16.58 -39.77 11.38
CA GLY A 990 17.29 -40.79 10.61
C GLY A 990 18.51 -40.26 9.83
N THR A 991 18.87 -38.99 10.02
CA THR A 991 20.10 -38.39 9.48
C THR A 991 21.34 -38.86 10.24
N THR A 992 22.52 -38.77 9.61
CA THR A 992 23.80 -39.11 10.26
C THR A 992 24.50 -37.85 10.75
N PHE A 993 25.14 -37.91 11.91
CA PHE A 993 25.83 -36.75 12.48
C PHE A 993 27.06 -36.33 11.68
N ARG A 994 27.23 -35.02 11.52
CA ARG A 994 28.46 -34.36 11.08
C ARG A 994 28.65 -33.10 11.92
N ASP A 995 29.82 -32.89 12.50
CA ASP A 995 30.13 -31.63 13.18
C ASP A 995 30.01 -30.43 12.23
N VAL A 996 29.54 -29.28 12.73
CA VAL A 996 29.34 -28.04 11.95
C VAL A 996 30.63 -27.57 11.24
N GLY A 997 31.79 -27.73 11.88
CA GLY A 997 33.09 -27.36 11.31
C GLY A 997 33.65 -28.40 10.34
N ALA A 998 33.10 -29.62 10.34
CA ALA A 998 33.45 -30.67 9.37
C ALA A 998 32.62 -30.59 8.08
N ASN A 999 31.74 -29.58 7.92
CA ASN A 999 31.03 -29.34 6.67
C ASN A 999 31.97 -28.66 5.64
N PRO A 1000 32.31 -29.31 4.51
CA PRO A 1000 33.20 -28.73 3.50
C PRO A 1000 32.65 -27.45 2.87
N ALA A 1001 31.32 -27.31 2.74
CA ALA A 1001 30.71 -26.09 2.22
C ALA A 1001 30.91 -24.90 3.17
N VAL A 1002 30.85 -25.13 4.49
CA VAL A 1002 31.08 -24.11 5.51
C VAL A 1002 32.53 -23.64 5.49
N SER A 1003 33.50 -24.57 5.46
CA SER A 1003 34.92 -24.22 5.31
C SER A 1003 35.15 -23.40 4.05
N HIS A 1004 34.60 -23.84 2.91
CA HIS A 1004 34.70 -23.13 1.64
C HIS A 1004 34.14 -21.69 1.72
N VAL A 1005 32.97 -21.48 2.33
CA VAL A 1005 32.38 -20.13 2.50
C VAL A 1005 33.26 -19.23 3.38
N TYR A 1006 33.80 -19.74 4.49
CA TYR A 1006 34.71 -18.94 5.32
C TYR A 1006 36.00 -18.61 4.56
N ASP A 1007 36.69 -19.62 4.03
CA ASP A 1007 37.99 -19.47 3.39
C ASP A 1007 37.96 -18.58 2.14
N THR A 1008 36.88 -18.64 1.35
CA THR A 1008 36.77 -17.89 0.08
C THR A 1008 36.06 -16.55 0.21
N TYR A 1009 35.15 -16.39 1.19
CA TYR A 1009 34.24 -15.24 1.21
C TYR A 1009 34.10 -14.53 2.55
N LEU A 1010 34.23 -15.18 3.71
CA LEU A 1010 34.04 -14.54 5.04
C LEU A 1010 35.35 -14.31 5.84
N ASP A 1011 36.46 -14.19 5.13
CA ASP A 1011 37.81 -13.92 5.65
C ASP A 1011 38.33 -14.99 6.63
N GLY A 1012 37.91 -16.24 6.47
CA GLY A 1012 38.42 -17.42 7.18
C GLY A 1012 38.05 -17.52 8.66
N CYS A 1013 37.23 -16.61 9.20
CA CYS A 1013 36.92 -16.54 10.63
C CYS A 1013 35.43 -16.36 10.91
N VAL A 1014 34.89 -17.19 11.80
CA VAL A 1014 33.55 -17.03 12.41
C VAL A 1014 33.46 -15.69 13.13
N PHE A 1015 32.35 -14.98 12.98
CA PHE A 1015 32.06 -13.70 13.63
C PHE A 1015 33.06 -12.58 13.29
N SER A 1016 33.77 -12.70 12.15
CA SER A 1016 34.57 -11.62 11.57
C SER A 1016 33.70 -10.41 11.21
N SER A 1017 34.29 -9.22 11.04
CA SER A 1017 33.52 -8.03 10.63
C SER A 1017 32.76 -8.22 9.31
N LYS A 1018 33.30 -9.06 8.42
CA LYS A 1018 32.66 -9.40 7.14
C LYS A 1018 31.57 -10.46 7.30
N ALA A 1019 31.77 -11.45 8.17
CA ALA A 1019 30.70 -12.37 8.57
C ALA A 1019 29.53 -11.61 9.23
N GLN A 1020 29.81 -10.66 10.11
CA GLN A 1020 28.79 -9.77 10.70
C GLN A 1020 28.07 -8.92 9.66
N LEU A 1021 28.76 -8.41 8.62
CA LEU A 1021 28.11 -7.65 7.55
C LEU A 1021 27.19 -8.50 6.65
N VAL A 1022 27.52 -9.78 6.44
CA VAL A 1022 26.83 -10.67 5.49
C VAL A 1022 25.76 -11.53 6.17
N LEU A 1023 26.11 -12.16 7.29
CA LEU A 1023 25.34 -13.19 7.98
C LEU A 1023 24.49 -12.65 9.15
N HIS A 1024 24.60 -11.36 9.49
CA HIS A 1024 23.80 -10.74 10.56
C HIS A 1024 22.88 -9.64 10.00
N THR A 1025 21.89 -9.27 10.80
CA THR A 1025 20.89 -8.25 10.52
C THR A 1025 20.43 -7.57 11.81
N ARG A 1026 19.61 -6.52 11.69
CA ARG A 1026 19.01 -5.80 12.81
C ARG A 1026 17.49 -5.84 12.71
N TYR A 1027 16.84 -5.94 13.86
CA TYR A 1027 15.38 -5.99 14.00
C TYR A 1027 14.89 -4.69 14.62
N HIS A 1028 13.79 -4.16 14.11
CA HIS A 1028 13.34 -2.79 14.39
C HIS A 1028 11.90 -2.78 14.88
N ALA A 1029 11.58 -1.83 15.77
CA ALA A 1029 10.21 -1.65 16.21
C ALA A 1029 9.36 -1.16 15.04
N VAL A 1030 8.34 -1.92 14.66
CA VAL A 1030 7.34 -1.45 13.71
C VAL A 1030 6.41 -0.51 14.47
N PRO A 1031 6.24 0.75 14.03
CA PRO A 1031 5.28 1.65 14.66
C PRO A 1031 3.90 0.98 14.67
N LYS A 1032 3.26 0.91 15.84
CA LYS A 1032 1.83 0.68 15.86
C LYS A 1032 1.21 1.89 15.18
N MET A 1033 0.44 1.65 14.11
CA MET A 1033 -0.67 2.53 13.81
C MET A 1033 -1.56 2.47 15.06
N GLU A 1034 -1.46 3.49 15.92
CA GLU A 1034 -2.44 3.68 16.96
C GLU A 1034 -3.74 4.02 16.23
N LEU A 1035 -4.56 2.98 16.04
CA LEU A 1035 -6.01 3.13 16.00
C LEU A 1035 -6.36 3.96 17.23
N ALA A 1036 -6.56 5.26 17.00
CA ALA A 1036 -6.98 6.18 18.03
C ALA A 1036 -8.22 5.56 18.68
N ASN A 1037 -8.13 5.30 20.00
CA ASN A 1037 -9.21 4.68 20.75
C ASN A 1037 -10.52 5.43 20.42
N PRO A 1038 -11.53 4.80 19.77
CA PRO A 1038 -12.69 5.53 19.23
C PRO A 1038 -13.52 6.28 20.27
N PHE A 1039 -13.23 6.08 21.56
CA PHE A 1039 -13.90 6.72 22.69
C PHE A 1039 -12.98 7.55 23.60
N GLY A 1040 -11.67 7.58 23.38
CA GLY A 1040 -10.74 8.43 24.15
C GLY A 1040 -10.63 8.15 25.66
N ILE A 1041 -11.29 7.12 26.20
CA ILE A 1041 -11.29 6.82 27.64
C ILE A 1041 -10.00 6.09 28.04
N LYS A 1042 -9.28 6.64 29.02
CA LYS A 1042 -8.26 5.94 29.80
C LYS A 1042 -8.92 5.36 31.06
N TRP A 1043 -8.57 4.11 31.38
CA TRP A 1043 -8.72 3.51 32.71
C TRP A 1043 -7.37 3.56 33.44
#